data_AF-A0A075JJE3-F1
#
_entry.id   AF-A0A075JJE3-F1
#
_cell.length_a   1.000
_cell.length_b   1.000
_cell.length_c   1.000
_cell.angle_alpha   90.00
_cell.angle_beta   90.00
_cell.angle_gamma   90.00
#
_symmetry.space_group_name_H-M   'P 1'
#
loop_
_entity.id
_entity.type
_entity.pdbx_description
1 polymer ?
#
loop_
_entity_poly.entity_id
_entity_poly.type
_entity_poly.pdbx_seq_one_letter_code
_entity_poly.pdbx_strand_id
1 'polypeptide(L)'
;MDEWLFEPGVFFALDATNRRVPGVPVASLEHGHDLIGQGGAVASIVGRLRADFAAVDVDVAGVPGEAITEAIASWCDRVGVWHVVRPSGGAPGRHHVIIHAATCRDGLEELIVQLRASWRASATMIDLRSALRPLSAPHRLGGWVPPYRADEALTGLASVGESIGLTSHGVAAAGASHMGSTRAKKKRAWTPAAPRTPRRTYARRALPPGWQTYLATGRKPAWSKAHSPTTDTSRSTYELMCTAAMVRAGMSHEEAWHAIETAHPDAMTRSRASWPRWVRAVWNVAVKSDDDFAPVPRVEEPILHATQEARDRLRSLAWTLEMRERVSVLAVATVLLHRMEREGSLRVPCPERDLVLDTGIRSRTTIRAALRRLHGVFGTLHTDSYDIKQRATSSFEFEIPAASGVVRDIAPPSLHIPLAPTLPGALPPAAWLVLVSLDSRVGLPAEDVALKAQLCPLPGEVSGWARRQVLRHLAHLQAHGLAQVSADGKWTRPQALPTLESASAEQQVVRERISLERLVFRERASAWVLARRASIAACHARAQRWWAGLDAGERALRLQRLSGEFSSLSVWHQQQRKRSWEERNLRRGVEVAQRHAAWLHAQDRREFERRREERRAWFANLAQPLRQAYATSWDEHRHRYGYPTFADERSDPR
;
A
#
# COMPACT_ATOMS: atom_id res chain seq x y z
N MET A 1 11.83 14.99 23.98
CA MET A 1 13.30 14.87 24.08
C MET A 1 13.82 13.58 23.46
N ASP A 2 13.28 12.40 23.81
CA ASP A 2 13.83 11.12 23.30
C ASP A 2 13.95 11.02 21.77
N GLU A 3 12.98 11.52 21.01
CA GLU A 3 13.03 11.51 19.52
C GLU A 3 14.22 12.29 18.93
N TRP A 4 14.70 13.31 19.66
CA TRP A 4 15.84 14.13 19.27
C TRP A 4 17.16 13.48 19.66
N LEU A 5 17.20 12.77 20.79
CA LEU A 5 18.43 12.20 21.36
C LEU A 5 18.81 10.84 20.74
N PHE A 6 17.83 10.00 20.41
CA PHE A 6 18.07 8.61 20.01
C PHE A 6 17.97 8.39 18.50
N GLU A 7 18.77 7.45 18.00
CA GLU A 7 18.69 6.97 16.62
C GLU A 7 17.37 6.18 16.42
N PRO A 8 16.54 6.55 15.43
CA PRO A 8 15.31 5.82 15.13
C PRO A 8 15.58 4.33 14.82
N GLY A 9 14.79 3.44 15.41
CA GLY A 9 14.87 1.99 15.14
C GLY A 9 16.04 1.26 15.80
N VAL A 10 16.88 1.94 16.61
CA VAL A 10 18.03 1.33 17.30
C VAL A 10 17.76 1.21 18.79
N PHE A 11 16.83 0.32 19.15
CA PHE A 11 16.45 0.03 20.54
C PHE A 11 16.55 -1.47 20.88
N PHE A 12 16.78 -1.78 22.16
CA PHE A 12 16.70 -3.15 22.67
C PHE A 12 16.14 -3.20 24.10
N ALA A 13 15.50 -4.31 24.44
CA ALA A 13 14.89 -4.53 25.76
C ALA A 13 15.88 -5.12 26.77
N LEU A 14 15.72 -4.72 28.03
CA LEU A 14 16.43 -5.25 29.19
C LEU A 14 15.47 -5.85 30.21
N ASP A 15 15.90 -6.91 30.88
CA ASP A 15 15.22 -7.48 32.05
C ASP A 15 15.58 -6.75 33.36
N ALA A 16 14.94 -7.17 34.45
CA ALA A 16 15.17 -6.61 35.79
C ALA A 16 16.62 -6.81 36.28
N THR A 17 17.34 -7.81 35.74
CA THR A 17 18.74 -8.14 36.07
C THR A 17 19.76 -7.40 35.20
N ASN A 18 19.31 -6.45 34.37
CA ASN A 18 20.13 -5.69 33.44
C ASN A 18 20.73 -6.54 32.30
N ARG A 19 20.08 -7.64 31.92
CA ARG A 19 20.46 -8.46 30.76
C ARG A 19 19.52 -8.19 29.60
N ARG A 20 20.05 -8.32 28.38
CA ARG A 20 19.26 -8.14 27.16
C ARG A 20 18.21 -9.24 27.06
N VAL A 21 16.95 -8.88 26.85
CA VAL A 21 15.87 -9.86 26.64
C VAL A 21 16.06 -10.48 25.26
N PRO A 22 16.34 -11.80 25.17
CA PRO A 22 16.60 -12.44 23.89
C PRO A 22 15.32 -12.51 23.06
N GLY A 23 15.43 -12.20 21.75
CA GLY A 23 14.33 -12.38 20.80
C GLY A 23 13.27 -11.28 20.77
N VAL A 24 13.43 -10.22 21.57
CA VAL A 24 12.55 -9.04 21.60
C VAL A 24 13.20 -7.87 20.85
N PRO A 25 12.90 -7.65 19.55
CA PRO A 25 13.28 -6.44 18.86
C PRO A 25 12.39 -5.27 19.31
N VAL A 26 12.96 -4.08 19.40
CA VAL A 26 12.22 -2.87 19.76
C VAL A 26 12.27 -1.91 18.58
N ALA A 27 11.19 -1.88 17.79
CA ALA A 27 11.11 -1.07 16.57
C ALA A 27 10.99 0.44 16.84
N SER A 28 10.34 0.81 17.95
CA SER A 28 10.14 2.20 18.36
C SER A 28 10.09 2.31 19.88
N LEU A 29 10.23 3.54 20.36
CA LEU A 29 10.08 3.89 21.77
C LEU A 29 8.69 3.52 22.30
N GLU A 30 7.64 3.84 21.55
CA GLU A 30 6.25 3.51 21.86
C GLU A 30 6.05 2.00 22.00
N HIS A 31 6.53 1.22 21.03
CA HIS A 31 6.50 -0.24 21.10
C HIS A 31 7.26 -0.77 22.33
N GLY A 32 8.39 -0.14 22.68
CA GLY A 32 9.13 -0.46 23.90
C GLY A 32 8.32 -0.23 25.17
N HIS A 33 7.56 0.86 25.25
CA HIS A 33 6.67 1.15 26.38
C HIS A 33 5.52 0.16 26.48
N ASP A 34 4.92 -0.20 25.35
CA ASP A 34 3.88 -1.23 25.31
C ASP A 34 4.39 -2.56 25.85
N LEU A 35 5.62 -2.95 25.47
CA LEU A 35 6.26 -4.18 25.98
C LEU A 35 6.49 -4.14 27.50
N ILE A 36 6.88 -2.99 28.05
CA ILE A 36 7.01 -2.83 29.51
C ILE A 36 5.63 -2.92 30.18
N GLY A 37 4.61 -2.27 29.61
CA GLY A 37 3.25 -2.21 30.15
C GLY A 37 2.53 -3.57 30.13
N GLN A 38 2.89 -4.47 29.22
CA GLN A 38 2.36 -5.85 29.18
C GLN A 38 2.75 -6.69 30.39
N GLY A 39 3.83 -6.32 31.11
CA GLY A 39 4.45 -7.16 32.14
C GLY A 39 5.17 -8.38 31.55
N GLY A 40 6.11 -8.96 32.30
CA GLY A 40 6.92 -10.12 31.86
C GLY A 40 8.42 -9.87 31.97
N ALA A 41 9.20 -10.41 31.04
CA ALA A 41 10.67 -10.32 31.08
C ALA A 41 11.25 -8.92 30.75
N VAL A 42 10.49 -8.04 30.08
CA VAL A 42 10.95 -6.68 29.73
C VAL A 42 10.70 -5.71 30.90
N ALA A 43 11.78 -5.19 31.47
CA ALA A 43 11.72 -4.21 32.57
C ALA A 43 12.12 -2.79 32.14
N SER A 44 12.89 -2.64 31.06
CA SER A 44 13.35 -1.34 30.56
C SER A 44 13.82 -1.42 29.10
N ILE A 45 14.01 -0.28 28.44
CA ILE A 45 14.47 -0.17 27.06
C ILE A 45 15.77 0.64 27.03
N VAL A 46 16.71 0.29 26.14
CA VAL A 46 17.92 1.06 25.85
C VAL A 46 17.92 1.45 24.38
N GLY A 47 18.23 2.71 24.09
CA GLY A 47 18.44 3.23 22.75
C GLY A 47 19.88 3.66 22.52
N ARG A 48 20.29 3.70 21.25
CA ARG A 48 21.55 4.33 20.84
C ARG A 48 21.36 5.83 20.65
N LEU A 49 22.24 6.64 21.23
CA LEU A 49 22.26 8.09 21.02
C LEU A 49 22.70 8.40 19.59
N ARG A 50 22.16 9.48 19.02
CA ARG A 50 22.65 10.00 17.73
C ARG A 50 24.12 10.40 17.85
N ALA A 51 24.84 10.36 16.73
CA ALA A 51 26.30 10.58 16.70
C ALA A 51 26.76 11.90 17.34
N ASP A 52 25.92 12.93 17.25
CA ASP A 52 26.18 14.28 17.78
C ASP A 52 26.01 14.39 19.30
N PHE A 53 25.48 13.34 19.95
CA PHE A 53 25.25 13.30 21.39
C PHE A 53 26.13 12.27 22.07
N ALA A 54 26.52 12.58 23.30
CA ALA A 54 27.18 11.66 24.21
C ALA A 54 26.49 11.69 25.57
N ALA A 55 26.60 10.61 26.34
CA ALA A 55 26.16 10.59 27.73
C ALA A 55 27.30 10.15 28.64
N VAL A 56 27.50 10.84 29.77
CA VAL A 56 28.39 10.41 30.84
C VAL A 56 27.55 9.75 31.93
N ASP A 57 27.77 8.46 32.19
CA ASP A 57 27.19 7.73 33.31
C ASP A 57 28.10 7.83 34.53
N VAL A 58 27.63 8.56 35.54
CA VAL A 58 28.31 8.74 36.82
C VAL A 58 27.74 7.73 37.81
N ASP A 59 28.45 6.63 38.00
CA ASP A 59 28.10 5.55 38.93
C ASP A 59 28.82 5.70 40.30
N VAL A 60 28.89 6.94 40.78
CA VAL A 60 29.46 7.31 42.09
C VAL A 60 28.33 7.77 43.00
N ALA A 61 28.23 7.21 44.20
CA ALA A 61 27.16 7.55 45.14
C ALA A 61 27.55 8.72 46.07
N GLY A 62 26.54 9.43 46.58
CA GLY A 62 26.66 10.51 47.55
C GLY A 62 27.26 11.79 46.96
N VAL A 63 27.72 12.66 47.86
CA VAL A 63 28.32 13.97 47.56
C VAL A 63 29.43 13.91 46.49
N PRO A 64 30.33 12.90 46.46
CA PRO A 64 31.31 12.81 45.39
C PRO A 64 30.69 12.69 43.98
N GLY A 65 29.60 11.93 43.85
CA GLY A 65 28.88 11.80 42.57
C GLY A 65 28.17 13.08 42.16
N GLU A 66 27.60 13.81 43.13
CA GLU A 66 27.01 15.15 42.91
C GLU A 66 28.07 16.14 42.42
N ALA A 67 29.23 16.18 43.07
CA ALA A 67 30.34 17.06 42.68
C ALA A 67 30.91 16.74 41.30
N ILE A 68 31.05 15.46 40.94
CA ILE A 68 31.47 15.04 39.59
C ILE A 68 30.44 15.49 38.55
N THR A 69 29.16 15.31 38.85
CA THR A 69 28.05 15.70 37.95
C THR A 69 28.03 17.22 37.73
N GLU A 70 28.18 18.00 38.79
CA GLU A 70 28.26 19.46 38.75
C GLU A 70 29.48 19.96 37.98
N ALA A 71 30.63 19.30 38.12
CA ALA A 71 31.84 19.64 37.37
C ALA A 71 31.66 19.46 35.86
N ILE A 72 30.96 18.39 35.43
CA ILE A 72 30.65 18.14 34.02
C ILE A 72 29.63 19.16 33.50
N ALA A 73 28.55 19.42 34.25
CA ALA A 73 27.54 20.41 33.87
C ALA A 73 28.15 21.81 33.74
N SER A 74 28.93 22.24 34.73
CA SER A 74 29.64 23.52 34.73
C SER A 74 30.62 23.65 33.56
N TRP A 75 31.27 22.54 33.15
CA TRP A 75 32.11 22.55 31.96
C TRP A 75 31.29 22.74 30.69
N CYS A 76 30.13 22.08 30.57
CA CYS A 76 29.22 22.25 29.43
C CYS A 76 28.75 23.70 29.31
N ASP A 77 28.40 24.34 30.44
CA ASP A 77 28.02 25.75 30.47
C ASP A 77 29.14 26.67 30.00
N ARG A 78 30.38 26.42 30.45
CA ARG A 78 31.55 27.22 30.01
C ARG A 78 31.86 27.06 28.52
N VAL A 79 31.69 25.87 27.97
CA VAL A 79 31.91 25.58 26.55
C VAL A 79 30.71 26.00 25.69
N GLY A 80 29.58 26.34 26.31
CA GLY A 80 28.38 26.80 25.62
C GLY A 80 27.65 25.69 24.87
N VAL A 81 27.71 24.45 25.37
CA VAL A 81 27.04 23.29 24.75
C VAL A 81 25.79 22.90 25.53
N TRP A 82 24.77 22.49 24.78
CA TRP A 82 23.54 21.98 25.39
C TRP A 82 23.82 20.71 26.18
N HIS A 83 23.29 20.65 27.41
CA HIS A 83 23.37 19.47 28.25
C HIS A 83 22.10 19.32 29.11
N VAL A 84 21.85 18.10 29.58
CA VAL A 84 20.82 17.81 30.57
C VAL A 84 21.29 16.75 31.55
N VAL A 85 20.99 16.97 32.83
CA VAL A 85 21.31 16.03 33.91
C VAL A 85 20.04 15.28 34.30
N ARG A 86 20.16 13.97 34.50
CA ARG A 86 19.10 13.17 35.11
C ARG A 86 19.68 12.18 36.13
N PRO A 87 18.92 11.81 37.17
CA PRO A 87 19.31 10.69 38.01
C PRO A 87 19.33 9.37 37.22
N SER A 88 20.24 8.45 37.58
CA SER A 88 20.34 7.15 36.90
C SER A 88 19.34 6.09 37.40
N GLY A 89 18.56 6.42 38.44
CA GLY A 89 17.64 5.50 39.12
C GLY A 89 18.29 4.64 40.21
N GLY A 90 19.58 4.88 40.51
CA GLY A 90 20.32 4.25 41.60
C GLY A 90 20.33 5.10 42.89
N ALA A 91 21.33 4.87 43.75
CA ALA A 91 21.55 5.66 44.96
C ALA A 91 21.77 7.16 44.65
N PRO A 92 21.46 8.08 45.59
CA PRO A 92 21.76 9.50 45.46
C PRO A 92 23.20 9.74 44.99
N GLY A 93 23.43 10.74 44.16
CA GLY A 93 24.72 11.06 43.54
C GLY A 93 24.99 10.39 42.19
N ARG A 94 24.22 9.36 41.79
CA ARG A 94 24.38 8.70 40.49
C ARG A 94 23.53 9.35 39.40
N HIS A 95 24.18 9.82 38.34
CA HIS A 95 23.55 10.63 37.30
C HIS A 95 23.97 10.23 35.89
N HIS A 96 23.13 10.52 34.92
CA HIS A 96 23.55 10.62 33.53
C HIS A 96 23.58 12.09 33.13
N VAL A 97 24.68 12.53 32.53
CA VAL A 97 24.80 13.85 31.90
C VAL A 97 24.81 13.66 30.39
N ILE A 98 23.75 14.10 29.72
CA ILE A 98 23.59 13.98 28.26
C ILE A 98 24.00 15.31 27.63
N ILE A 99 24.89 15.28 26.63
CA ILE A 99 25.56 16.46 26.07
C ILE A 99 25.47 16.41 24.55
N HIS A 100 25.23 17.56 23.91
CA HIS A 100 25.47 17.73 22.47
C HIS A 100 26.97 17.91 22.23
N ALA A 101 27.65 16.81 21.89
CA ALA A 101 29.11 16.69 21.86
C ALA A 101 29.74 16.89 20.48
N ALA A 102 28.96 17.26 19.46
CA ALA A 102 29.43 17.38 18.08
C ALA A 102 30.69 18.25 17.91
N THR A 103 30.83 19.31 18.71
CA THR A 103 31.94 20.28 18.63
C THR A 103 32.94 20.18 19.78
N CYS A 104 32.68 19.34 20.80
CA CYS A 104 33.46 19.34 22.04
C CYS A 104 33.86 17.95 22.53
N ARG A 105 33.77 16.92 21.68
CA ARG A 105 34.01 15.52 22.05
C ARG A 105 35.40 15.27 22.65
N ASP A 106 36.46 15.77 22.00
CA ASP A 106 37.83 15.56 22.46
C ASP A 106 38.06 16.21 23.84
N GLY A 107 37.54 17.42 24.04
CA GLY A 107 37.61 18.12 25.33
C GLY A 107 36.78 17.44 26.43
N LEU A 108 35.66 16.82 26.07
CA LEU A 108 34.86 16.01 27.01
C LEU A 108 35.61 14.75 27.44
N GLU A 109 36.29 14.08 26.51
CA GLU A 109 37.11 12.89 26.82
C GLU A 109 38.28 13.24 27.75
N GLU A 110 38.96 14.36 27.49
CA GLU A 110 40.03 14.86 28.36
C GLU A 110 39.52 15.19 29.78
N LEU A 111 38.38 15.90 29.89
CA LEU A 111 37.75 16.19 31.18
C LEU A 111 37.45 14.92 31.96
N ILE A 112 36.91 13.88 31.31
CA ILE A 112 36.57 12.62 31.96
C ILE A 112 37.84 11.92 32.49
N VAL A 113 38.95 11.97 31.76
CA VAL A 113 40.24 11.44 32.22
C VAL A 113 40.72 12.19 33.47
N GLN A 114 40.64 13.52 33.47
CA GLN A 114 41.03 14.35 34.62
C GLN A 114 40.14 14.09 35.84
N LEU A 115 38.82 13.96 35.66
CA LEU A 115 37.89 13.65 36.74
C LEU A 115 38.14 12.26 37.33
N ARG A 116 38.38 11.25 36.49
CA ARG A 116 38.73 9.90 36.96
C ARG A 116 40.00 9.93 37.82
N ALA A 117 41.03 10.65 37.39
CA ALA A 117 42.28 10.80 38.15
C ALA A 117 42.06 11.53 39.49
N SER A 118 41.35 12.66 39.46
CA SER A 118 41.14 13.53 40.63
C SER A 118 40.30 12.85 41.71
N TRP A 119 39.28 12.08 41.31
CA TRP A 119 38.35 11.40 42.20
C TRP A 119 38.70 9.93 42.45
N ARG A 120 39.85 9.45 41.92
CA ARG A 120 40.28 8.04 41.97
C ARG A 120 39.18 7.06 41.51
N ALA A 121 38.41 7.47 40.49
CA ALA A 121 37.29 6.72 39.96
C ALA A 121 37.71 5.87 38.75
N SER A 122 37.16 4.67 38.63
CA SER A 122 37.44 3.78 37.49
C SER A 122 36.69 4.22 36.21
N ALA A 123 37.05 3.60 35.08
CA ALA A 123 36.34 3.81 33.82
C ALA A 123 34.85 3.45 33.89
N THR A 124 34.46 2.51 34.75
CA THR A 124 33.06 2.11 34.96
C THR A 124 32.30 3.02 35.90
N MET A 125 33.00 3.81 36.74
CA MET A 125 32.40 4.76 37.67
C MET A 125 32.10 6.11 37.03
N ILE A 126 32.85 6.49 35.99
CA ILE A 126 32.57 7.67 35.15
C ILE A 126 32.71 7.19 33.71
N ASP A 127 31.61 6.77 33.08
CA ASP A 127 31.62 6.03 31.81
C ASP A 127 31.05 6.88 30.67
N LEU A 128 31.74 6.95 29.54
CA LEU A 128 31.27 7.67 28.34
C LEU A 128 30.50 6.70 27.44
N ARG A 129 29.19 6.93 27.33
CA ARG A 129 28.26 6.04 26.65
C ARG A 129 27.68 6.61 25.38
N SER A 130 27.54 5.73 24.40
CA SER A 130 26.78 5.95 23.16
C SER A 130 25.38 5.34 23.22
N ALA A 131 25.02 4.64 24.30
CA ALA A 131 23.72 4.02 24.49
C ALA A 131 23.23 4.22 25.93
N LEU A 132 21.94 4.53 26.06
CA LEU A 132 21.31 4.94 27.31
C LEU A 132 19.85 4.47 27.31
N ARG A 133 19.28 4.27 28.50
CA ARG A 133 17.81 4.17 28.63
C ARG A 133 17.16 5.49 28.20
N PRO A 134 16.14 5.50 27.33
CA PRO A 134 15.38 6.72 27.04
C PRO A 134 14.85 7.38 28.31
N LEU A 135 14.65 8.69 28.27
CA LEU A 135 14.12 9.47 29.39
C LEU A 135 12.69 9.08 29.75
N SER A 136 11.94 8.65 28.74
CA SER A 136 10.63 8.05 28.94
C SER A 136 10.68 6.61 29.43
N ALA A 137 11.82 5.90 29.38
CA ALA A 137 11.87 4.52 29.82
C ALA A 137 11.99 4.44 31.36
N PRO A 138 11.16 3.63 32.05
CA PRO A 138 11.30 3.42 33.48
C PRO A 138 12.64 2.74 33.78
N HIS A 139 13.09 2.90 35.03
CA HIS A 139 14.21 2.12 35.54
C HIS A 139 13.81 0.63 35.66
N ARG A 140 14.78 -0.28 35.52
CA ARG A 140 14.54 -1.74 35.48
C ARG A 140 13.93 -2.32 36.77
N LEU A 141 14.00 -1.59 37.88
CA LEU A 141 13.39 -1.96 39.17
C LEU A 141 12.07 -1.21 39.43
N GLY A 142 11.54 -0.51 38.42
CA GLY A 142 10.39 0.38 38.55
C GLY A 142 10.80 1.84 38.80
N GLY A 143 9.82 2.73 38.65
CA GLY A 143 9.97 4.17 38.86
C GLY A 143 10.38 4.96 37.60
N TRP A 144 9.98 6.22 37.59
CA TRP A 144 10.33 7.22 36.59
C TRP A 144 11.09 8.34 37.29
N VAL A 145 12.23 8.75 36.72
CA VAL A 145 12.98 9.88 37.26
C VAL A 145 13.17 10.91 36.15
N PRO A 146 12.40 12.01 36.17
CA PRO A 146 12.52 13.03 35.14
C PRO A 146 13.88 13.72 35.23
N PRO A 147 14.40 14.24 34.10
CA PRO A 147 15.60 15.08 34.11
C PRO A 147 15.38 16.36 34.93
N TYR A 148 16.45 16.87 35.51
CA TYR A 148 16.42 18.18 36.16
C TYR A 148 16.17 19.26 35.11
N ARG A 149 15.26 20.20 35.42
CA ARG A 149 14.88 21.32 34.53
C ARG A 149 14.50 20.86 33.11
N ALA A 150 13.69 19.79 33.03
CA ALA A 150 13.31 19.15 31.78
C ALA A 150 12.75 20.11 30.71
N ASP A 151 11.96 21.11 31.12
CA ASP A 151 11.33 22.07 30.21
C ASP A 151 12.37 23.01 29.58
N GLU A 152 13.30 23.54 30.38
CA GLU A 152 14.41 24.37 29.89
C GLU A 152 15.31 23.59 28.93
N ALA A 153 15.63 22.35 29.31
CA ALA A 153 16.41 21.45 28.48
C ALA A 153 15.72 21.16 27.13
N LEU A 154 14.39 20.95 27.12
CA LEU A 154 13.64 20.73 25.88
C LEU A 154 13.65 21.96 24.98
N THR A 155 13.48 23.17 25.54
CA THR A 155 13.56 24.41 24.77
C THR A 155 14.94 24.61 24.17
N GLY A 156 16.01 24.41 24.94
CA GLY A 156 17.38 24.47 24.44
C GLY A 156 17.70 23.37 23.41
N LEU A 157 17.07 22.20 23.51
CA LEU A 157 17.28 21.11 22.54
C LEU A 157 16.59 21.41 21.20
N ALA A 158 15.43 22.05 21.23
CA ALA A 158 14.71 22.44 20.02
C ALA A 158 15.52 23.46 19.19
N SER A 159 16.19 24.42 19.84
CA SER A 159 17.04 25.40 19.14
C SER A 159 18.30 24.77 18.54
N VAL A 160 18.96 23.84 19.26
CA VAL A 160 20.05 23.01 18.70
C VAL A 160 19.57 22.21 17.50
N GLY A 161 18.38 21.65 17.64
CA GLY A 161 17.67 20.89 16.64
C GLY A 161 17.44 21.59 15.29
N GLU A 162 16.95 22.83 15.34
CA GLU A 162 16.79 23.68 14.17
C GLU A 162 18.13 23.98 13.49
N SER A 163 19.20 24.18 14.27
CA SER A 163 20.55 24.45 13.75
C SER A 163 21.19 23.27 13.02
N ILE A 164 20.80 22.03 13.35
CA ILE A 164 21.32 20.79 12.73
C ILE A 164 20.38 20.21 11.67
N GLY A 165 19.34 20.97 11.27
CA GLY A 165 18.38 20.54 10.25
C GLY A 165 17.41 19.45 10.70
N LEU A 166 17.33 19.19 12.01
CA LEU A 166 16.37 18.27 12.60
C LEU A 166 15.05 19.00 12.85
N THR A 167 14.08 18.80 11.96
CA THR A 167 12.69 19.19 12.26
C THR A 167 11.96 17.98 12.84
N SER A 168 11.05 18.19 13.79
CA SER A 168 10.19 17.15 14.37
C SER A 168 9.19 16.52 13.36
N HIS A 169 9.44 16.67 12.06
CA HIS A 169 8.54 16.31 10.97
C HIS A 169 8.60 14.83 10.54
N GLY A 170 9.29 13.96 11.28
CA GLY A 170 9.29 12.51 11.03
C GLY A 170 7.99 11.78 11.39
N VAL A 171 7.05 12.41 12.11
CA VAL A 171 5.86 11.72 12.68
C VAL A 171 4.59 11.89 11.83
N ALA A 172 4.58 12.77 10.82
CA ALA A 172 3.39 13.00 9.99
C ALA A 172 3.00 11.79 9.11
N ALA A 173 3.89 10.81 8.92
CA ALA A 173 3.61 9.58 8.18
C ALA A 173 3.18 8.39 9.06
N ALA A 174 3.29 8.49 10.40
CA ALA A 174 2.97 7.39 11.33
C ALA A 174 1.80 7.69 12.28
N GLY A 175 1.43 8.97 12.48
CA GLY A 175 0.34 9.37 13.38
C GLY A 175 -1.07 9.41 12.79
N ALA A 176 -1.29 8.96 11.55
CA ALA A 176 -2.62 9.02 10.91
C ALA A 176 -3.60 7.94 11.42
N SER A 177 -3.16 7.03 12.27
CA SER A 177 -3.97 5.94 12.80
C SER A 177 -3.71 5.72 14.28
N HIS A 178 -4.03 6.71 15.13
CA HIS A 178 -4.51 6.55 16.52
C HIS A 178 -4.51 7.94 17.19
N MET A 179 -5.59 8.70 17.04
CA MET A 179 -5.92 9.74 18.03
C MET A 179 -7.42 9.74 18.28
N GLY A 180 -7.78 9.05 19.37
CA GLY A 180 -8.99 9.34 20.12
C GLY A 180 -8.89 10.75 20.72
N SER A 181 -9.81 11.60 20.27
CA SER A 181 -10.44 12.71 20.99
C SER A 181 -9.71 13.32 22.20
N THR A 182 -9.10 14.49 22.00
CA THR A 182 -9.47 15.71 22.74
C THR A 182 -8.82 16.92 22.05
N ARG A 183 -9.53 17.53 21.09
CA ARG A 183 -9.10 18.79 20.47
C ARG A 183 -10.20 19.83 20.59
N ALA A 184 -9.83 20.94 21.20
CA ALA A 184 -10.62 22.15 21.34
C ALA A 184 -11.32 22.53 20.02
N LYS A 185 -12.59 22.91 20.14
CA LYS A 185 -13.48 23.29 19.04
C LYS A 185 -12.97 24.53 18.30
N LYS A 186 -12.20 24.34 17.23
CA LYS A 186 -12.19 25.29 16.10
C LYS A 186 -13.27 24.84 15.11
N LYS A 187 -14.31 25.66 14.93
CA LYS A 187 -15.36 25.46 13.92
C LYS A 187 -14.70 25.39 12.53
N ARG A 188 -14.49 24.18 12.02
CA ARG A 188 -14.12 23.96 10.61
C ARG A 188 -15.32 24.31 9.74
N ALA A 189 -15.08 25.11 8.71
CA ALA A 189 -16.03 25.39 7.64
C ALA A 189 -16.56 24.08 7.04
N TRP A 190 -17.87 24.04 6.80
CA TRP A 190 -18.61 22.89 6.30
C TRP A 190 -18.31 22.65 4.82
N THR A 191 -17.70 21.50 4.50
CA THR A 191 -17.60 20.99 3.12
C THR A 191 -18.66 19.88 2.94
N PRO A 192 -19.57 19.96 1.95
CA PRO A 192 -20.50 18.88 1.66
C PRO A 192 -19.74 17.60 1.32
N ALA A 193 -20.03 16.50 2.01
CA ALA A 193 -19.44 15.20 1.68
C ALA A 193 -20.13 14.62 0.44
N ALA A 194 -19.36 14.21 -0.58
CA ALA A 194 -19.90 13.46 -1.70
C ALA A 194 -20.31 12.04 -1.26
N PRO A 195 -21.43 11.49 -1.78
CA PRO A 195 -21.84 10.12 -1.50
C PRO A 195 -20.89 9.11 -2.14
N ARG A 196 -20.52 8.07 -1.40
CA ARG A 196 -19.69 6.96 -1.88
C ARG A 196 -20.50 5.97 -2.70
N THR A 197 -19.90 5.42 -3.74
CA THR A 197 -20.43 4.26 -4.47
C THR A 197 -19.86 2.97 -3.87
N PRO A 198 -20.70 1.99 -3.50
CA PRO A 198 -20.22 0.69 -3.01
C PRO A 198 -19.30 0.01 -4.03
N ARG A 199 -18.21 -0.61 -3.57
CA ARG A 199 -17.34 -1.42 -4.43
C ARG A 199 -17.97 -2.76 -4.79
N ARG A 200 -18.85 -3.28 -3.91
CA ARG A 200 -19.58 -4.52 -4.10
C ARG A 200 -20.88 -4.27 -4.83
N THR A 201 -21.05 -4.92 -5.98
CA THR A 201 -22.29 -4.88 -6.74
C THR A 201 -23.25 -5.94 -6.22
N TYR A 202 -24.38 -5.53 -5.67
CA TYR A 202 -25.46 -6.42 -5.24
C TYR A 202 -26.53 -6.51 -6.32
N ALA A 203 -27.03 -7.72 -6.60
CA ALA A 203 -28.25 -7.88 -7.37
C ALA A 203 -29.42 -7.20 -6.64
N ARG A 204 -30.28 -6.52 -7.40
CA ARG A 204 -31.42 -5.81 -6.84
C ARG A 204 -32.35 -6.78 -6.12
N ARG A 205 -32.66 -6.49 -4.85
CA ARG A 205 -33.58 -7.30 -4.03
C ARG A 205 -34.42 -6.43 -3.11
N ALA A 206 -35.54 -6.98 -2.63
CA ALA A 206 -36.34 -6.34 -1.61
C ALA A 206 -35.56 -6.22 -0.29
N LEU A 207 -35.84 -5.18 0.50
CA LEU A 207 -35.29 -5.02 1.85
C LEU A 207 -35.72 -6.19 2.73
N PRO A 208 -34.95 -6.58 3.77
CA PRO A 208 -35.43 -7.56 4.74
C PRO A 208 -36.76 -7.11 5.40
N PRO A 209 -37.72 -8.02 5.67
CA PRO A 209 -39.06 -7.67 6.13
C PRO A 209 -39.08 -6.74 7.37
N GLY A 210 -38.17 -6.95 8.33
CA GLY A 210 -38.07 -6.10 9.51
C GLY A 210 -37.72 -4.63 9.20
N TRP A 211 -36.93 -4.39 8.15
CA TRP A 211 -36.60 -3.03 7.71
C TRP A 211 -37.70 -2.42 6.84
N GLN A 212 -38.42 -3.23 6.06
CA GLN A 212 -39.63 -2.77 5.36
C GLN A 212 -40.68 -2.28 6.36
N THR A 213 -40.98 -3.09 7.39
CA THR A 213 -41.91 -2.72 8.46
C THR A 213 -41.45 -1.47 9.20
N TYR A 214 -40.15 -1.33 9.45
CA TYR A 214 -39.61 -0.12 10.09
C TYR A 214 -39.86 1.13 9.26
N LEU A 215 -39.57 1.10 7.95
CA LEU A 215 -39.82 2.25 7.07
C LEU A 215 -41.32 2.55 6.90
N ALA A 216 -42.18 1.52 6.88
CA ALA A 216 -43.61 1.68 6.68
C ALA A 216 -44.38 2.14 7.95
N THR A 217 -43.93 1.74 9.13
CA THR A 217 -44.70 1.90 10.39
C THR A 217 -43.94 2.60 11.52
N GLY A 218 -42.63 2.85 11.35
CA GLY A 218 -41.75 3.35 12.42
C GLY A 218 -41.37 2.28 13.47
N ARG A 219 -41.96 1.07 13.41
CA ARG A 219 -41.69 -0.01 14.37
C ARG A 219 -40.32 -0.64 14.11
N LYS A 220 -39.40 -0.48 15.06
CA LYS A 220 -38.03 -1.03 14.97
C LYS A 220 -38.03 -2.57 14.94
N PRO A 221 -37.16 -3.21 14.15
CA PRO A 221 -37.03 -4.66 14.16
C PRO A 221 -36.46 -5.17 15.48
N ALA A 222 -36.90 -6.36 15.89
CA ALA A 222 -36.32 -7.06 17.03
C ALA A 222 -34.85 -7.43 16.73
N TRP A 223 -33.96 -7.18 17.68
CA TRP A 223 -32.54 -7.44 17.55
C TRP A 223 -32.06 -8.27 18.74
N SER A 224 -31.51 -9.45 18.47
CA SER A 224 -31.12 -10.45 19.48
C SER A 224 -30.09 -9.96 20.52
N LYS A 225 -29.31 -8.92 20.20
CA LYS A 225 -28.35 -8.29 21.13
C LYS A 225 -28.88 -7.04 21.84
N ALA A 226 -30.15 -6.66 21.61
CA ALA A 226 -30.73 -5.46 22.21
C ALA A 226 -30.81 -5.50 23.74
N HIS A 227 -30.70 -6.69 24.35
CA HIS A 227 -30.76 -6.88 25.80
C HIS A 227 -29.36 -6.94 26.45
N SER A 228 -28.29 -6.83 25.64
CA SER A 228 -26.92 -6.81 26.13
C SER A 228 -26.54 -5.40 26.62
N PRO A 229 -26.05 -5.24 27.86
CA PRO A 229 -25.75 -3.92 28.45
C PRO A 229 -24.60 -3.17 27.75
N THR A 230 -23.80 -3.85 26.92
CA THR A 230 -22.69 -3.25 26.17
C THR A 230 -23.06 -2.86 24.74
N THR A 231 -24.31 -3.09 24.31
CA THR A 231 -24.74 -2.89 22.93
C THR A 231 -25.50 -1.56 22.77
N ASP A 232 -25.01 -0.67 21.90
CA ASP A 232 -25.65 0.61 21.61
C ASP A 232 -26.98 0.40 20.84
N THR A 233 -28.11 0.59 21.52
CA THR A 233 -29.47 0.52 20.97
C THR A 233 -30.05 1.89 20.60
N SER A 234 -29.20 2.92 20.46
CA SER A 234 -29.61 4.28 20.12
C SER A 234 -30.34 4.36 18.77
N ARG A 235 -31.14 5.42 18.59
CA ARG A 235 -31.83 5.70 17.32
C ARG A 235 -30.87 5.73 16.13
N SER A 236 -29.66 6.25 16.33
CA SER A 236 -28.65 6.34 15.27
C SER A 236 -28.12 4.98 14.82
N THR A 237 -28.05 3.98 15.71
CA THR A 237 -27.68 2.60 15.33
C THR A 237 -28.71 1.99 14.39
N TYR A 238 -30.01 2.12 14.68
CA TYR A 238 -31.07 1.59 13.83
C TYR A 238 -31.10 2.24 12.44
N GLU A 239 -30.87 3.55 12.35
CA GLU A 239 -30.79 4.25 11.07
C GLU A 239 -29.59 3.81 10.23
N LEU A 240 -28.44 3.56 10.88
CA LEU A 240 -27.25 3.02 10.23
C LEU A 240 -27.47 1.58 9.74
N MET A 241 -28.08 0.72 10.56
CA MET A 241 -28.40 -0.66 10.20
C MET A 241 -29.40 -0.74 9.04
N CYS A 242 -30.43 0.11 9.05
CA CYS A 242 -31.40 0.22 7.97
C CYS A 242 -30.73 0.68 6.66
N THR A 243 -29.89 1.72 6.72
CA THR A 243 -29.12 2.19 5.56
C THR A 243 -28.15 1.12 5.03
N ALA A 244 -27.49 0.37 5.91
CA ALA A 244 -26.63 -0.75 5.50
C ALA A 244 -27.43 -1.89 4.83
N ALA A 245 -28.68 -2.11 5.25
CA ALA A 245 -29.57 -3.05 4.58
C ALA A 245 -29.98 -2.56 3.18
N MET A 246 -30.17 -1.25 2.98
CA MET A 246 -30.42 -0.64 1.66
C MET A 246 -29.22 -0.82 0.72
N VAL A 247 -28.00 -0.56 1.20
CA VAL A 247 -26.77 -0.80 0.43
C VAL A 247 -26.70 -2.27 -0.02
N ARG A 248 -26.90 -3.21 0.91
CA ARG A 248 -26.90 -4.65 0.60
C ARG A 248 -28.09 -5.12 -0.23
N ALA A 249 -29.15 -4.31 -0.36
CA ALA A 249 -30.27 -4.57 -1.25
C ALA A 249 -30.01 -4.09 -2.70
N GLY A 250 -28.84 -3.49 -2.95
CA GLY A 250 -28.47 -2.94 -4.25
C GLY A 250 -29.16 -1.62 -4.54
N MET A 251 -29.42 -0.79 -3.51
CA MET A 251 -29.94 0.56 -3.68
C MET A 251 -28.83 1.57 -3.94
N SER A 252 -29.06 2.52 -4.86
CA SER A 252 -28.23 3.71 -5.00
C SER A 252 -28.48 4.69 -3.84
N HIS A 253 -27.63 5.70 -3.69
CA HIS A 253 -27.82 6.70 -2.63
C HIS A 253 -29.10 7.52 -2.87
N GLU A 254 -29.47 7.79 -4.12
CA GLU A 254 -30.70 8.49 -4.50
C GLU A 254 -31.93 7.65 -4.13
N GLU A 255 -31.91 6.35 -4.44
CA GLU A 255 -33.02 5.45 -4.12
C GLU A 255 -33.19 5.25 -2.62
N ALA A 256 -32.07 5.09 -1.89
CA ALA A 256 -32.08 4.99 -0.45
C ALA A 256 -32.59 6.28 0.21
N TRP A 257 -32.25 7.44 -0.35
CA TRP A 257 -32.80 8.71 0.12
C TRP A 257 -34.29 8.81 -0.08
N HIS A 258 -34.75 8.46 -1.28
CA HIS A 258 -36.15 8.52 -1.61
C HIS A 258 -36.97 7.63 -0.65
N ALA A 259 -36.47 6.43 -0.35
CA ALA A 259 -37.08 5.54 0.63
C ALA A 259 -37.13 6.12 2.05
N ILE A 260 -36.18 7.00 2.43
CA ILE A 260 -36.17 7.72 3.72
C ILE A 260 -37.17 8.88 3.71
N GLU A 261 -37.27 9.62 2.61
CA GLU A 261 -38.21 10.73 2.45
C GLU A 261 -39.66 10.25 2.51
N THR A 262 -39.95 9.10 1.92
CA THR A 262 -41.30 8.50 1.89
C THR A 262 -41.60 7.61 3.09
N ALA A 263 -40.68 7.48 4.05
CA ALA A 263 -40.86 6.64 5.22
C ALA A 263 -41.82 7.26 6.24
N HIS A 264 -42.37 6.41 7.13
CA HIS A 264 -43.20 6.80 8.26
C HIS A 264 -42.52 7.90 9.10
N PRO A 265 -43.27 8.86 9.68
CA PRO A 265 -42.71 9.97 10.47
C PRO A 265 -41.71 9.56 11.57
N ASP A 266 -41.92 8.40 12.20
CA ASP A 266 -41.06 7.87 13.27
C ASP A 266 -39.86 7.03 12.78
N ALA A 267 -39.79 6.75 11.48
CA ALA A 267 -38.65 6.07 10.86
C ALA A 267 -37.61 7.09 10.41
N MET A 268 -36.32 6.76 10.54
CA MET A 268 -35.20 7.54 9.97
C MET A 268 -35.19 9.03 10.37
N THR A 269 -35.77 9.37 11.53
CA THR A 269 -36.00 10.76 11.98
C THR A 269 -34.77 11.66 11.93
N ARG A 270 -33.58 11.18 12.33
CA ARG A 270 -32.34 11.98 12.31
C ARG A 270 -31.75 12.08 10.90
N SER A 271 -31.82 11.00 10.14
CA SER A 271 -31.33 10.93 8.77
C SER A 271 -32.13 11.85 7.84
N ARG A 272 -33.46 11.82 7.94
CA ARG A 272 -34.37 12.66 7.13
C ARG A 272 -34.20 14.16 7.37
N ALA A 273 -33.74 14.57 8.55
CA ALA A 273 -33.56 15.98 8.88
C ALA A 273 -32.50 16.70 8.04
N SER A 274 -31.54 15.98 7.44
CA SER A 274 -30.49 16.61 6.64
C SER A 274 -29.78 15.60 5.71
N TRP A 275 -29.97 15.80 4.41
CA TRP A 275 -29.27 15.05 3.36
C TRP A 275 -27.74 15.02 3.54
N PRO A 276 -27.04 16.17 3.66
CA PRO A 276 -25.58 16.17 3.84
C PRO A 276 -25.11 15.43 5.10
N ARG A 277 -25.91 15.47 6.17
CA ARG A 277 -25.60 14.77 7.41
C ARG A 277 -25.76 13.26 7.24
N TRP A 278 -26.84 12.82 6.59
CA TRP A 278 -27.05 11.40 6.28
C TRP A 278 -25.94 10.86 5.37
N VAL A 279 -25.59 11.57 4.30
CA VAL A 279 -24.51 11.16 3.39
C VAL A 279 -23.21 10.93 4.15
N ARG A 280 -22.80 11.90 4.98
CA ARG A 280 -21.53 11.83 5.70
C ARG A 280 -21.52 10.78 6.82
N ALA A 281 -22.57 10.77 7.64
CA ALA A 281 -22.55 10.05 8.93
C ALA A 281 -23.23 8.67 8.87
N VAL A 282 -23.99 8.37 7.83
CA VAL A 282 -24.79 7.15 7.73
C VAL A 282 -24.47 6.42 6.44
N TRP A 283 -24.68 7.04 5.27
CA TRP A 283 -24.42 6.41 3.97
C TRP A 283 -22.95 6.05 3.78
N ASN A 284 -22.04 7.03 3.88
CA ASN A 284 -20.61 6.80 3.67
C ASN A 284 -20.02 5.83 4.70
N VAL A 285 -20.56 5.81 5.91
CA VAL A 285 -20.16 4.88 6.98
C VAL A 285 -20.66 3.47 6.66
N ALA A 286 -21.91 3.31 6.22
CA ALA A 286 -22.47 2.03 5.83
C ALA A 286 -21.74 1.43 4.62
N VAL A 287 -21.48 2.24 3.59
CA VAL A 287 -20.71 1.82 2.40
C VAL A 287 -19.29 1.42 2.78
N LYS A 288 -18.59 2.24 3.59
CA LYS A 288 -17.25 1.89 4.07
C LYS A 288 -17.26 0.57 4.87
N SER A 289 -18.20 0.42 5.81
CA SER A 289 -18.30 -0.80 6.61
C SER A 289 -18.59 -2.05 5.77
N ASP A 290 -19.36 -1.92 4.70
CA ASP A 290 -19.70 -3.02 3.80
C ASP A 290 -18.56 -3.37 2.83
N ASP A 291 -17.84 -2.35 2.34
CA ASP A 291 -16.62 -2.50 1.55
C ASP A 291 -15.49 -3.15 2.38
N ASP A 292 -15.35 -2.75 3.64
CA ASP A 292 -14.34 -3.27 4.58
C ASP A 292 -14.72 -4.65 5.15
N PHE A 293 -15.99 -5.08 5.03
CA PHE A 293 -16.47 -6.35 5.57
C PHE A 293 -15.86 -7.54 4.81
N ALA A 294 -14.79 -8.14 5.32
CA ALA A 294 -14.24 -9.39 4.79
C ALA A 294 -14.80 -10.59 5.58
N PRO A 295 -15.89 -11.25 5.15
CA PRO A 295 -16.33 -12.47 5.82
C PRO A 295 -15.20 -13.50 5.73
N VAL A 296 -14.88 -14.16 6.85
CA VAL A 296 -14.00 -15.34 6.83
C VAL A 296 -14.70 -16.38 5.96
N PRO A 297 -14.16 -16.75 4.79
CA PRO A 297 -14.78 -17.76 3.95
C PRO A 297 -14.91 -19.05 4.77
N ARG A 298 -16.13 -19.59 4.86
CA ARG A 298 -16.31 -20.91 5.47
C ARG A 298 -15.88 -21.94 4.43
N VAL A 299 -14.65 -22.43 4.56
CA VAL A 299 -14.12 -23.52 3.73
C VAL A 299 -14.94 -24.77 4.04
N GLU A 300 -15.37 -25.49 3.01
CA GLU A 300 -16.07 -26.75 3.19
C GLU A 300 -15.15 -27.78 3.84
N GLU A 301 -15.66 -28.55 4.81
CA GLU A 301 -14.87 -29.51 5.59
C GLU A 301 -14.02 -30.47 4.74
N PRO A 302 -14.51 -31.03 3.61
CA PRO A 302 -13.69 -31.90 2.76
C PRO A 302 -12.49 -31.17 2.13
N ILE A 303 -12.66 -29.91 1.72
CA ILE A 303 -11.58 -29.08 1.16
C ILE A 303 -10.56 -28.75 2.25
N LEU A 304 -11.03 -28.42 3.46
CA LEU A 304 -10.16 -28.14 4.59
C LEU A 304 -9.33 -29.37 4.98
N HIS A 305 -9.95 -30.55 5.04
CA HIS A 305 -9.26 -31.81 5.33
C HIS A 305 -8.18 -32.12 4.27
N ALA A 306 -8.54 -32.08 2.99
CA ALA A 306 -7.60 -32.38 1.90
C ALA A 306 -6.44 -31.38 1.82
N THR A 307 -6.71 -30.09 2.03
CA THR A 307 -5.66 -29.06 2.07
C THR A 307 -4.77 -29.20 3.30
N GLN A 308 -5.30 -29.64 4.45
CA GLN A 308 -4.50 -29.95 5.63
C GLN A 308 -3.57 -31.15 5.41
N GLU A 309 -4.07 -32.25 4.83
CA GLU A 309 -3.24 -33.40 4.47
C GLU A 309 -2.14 -33.02 3.45
N ALA A 310 -2.47 -32.16 2.48
CA ALA A 310 -1.50 -31.62 1.54
C ALA A 310 -0.44 -30.74 2.23
N ARG A 311 -0.80 -29.93 3.24
CA ARG A 311 0.18 -29.20 4.05
C ARG A 311 1.16 -30.15 4.76
N ASP A 312 0.67 -31.29 5.23
CA ASP A 312 1.51 -32.28 5.92
C ASP A 312 2.50 -32.94 4.95
N ARG A 313 2.04 -33.33 3.76
CA ARG A 313 2.91 -33.83 2.68
C ARG A 313 3.92 -32.78 2.22
N LEU A 314 3.49 -31.52 2.09
CA LEU A 314 4.37 -30.40 1.74
C LEU A 314 5.47 -30.20 2.78
N ARG A 315 5.14 -30.30 4.07
CA ARG A 315 6.12 -30.21 5.15
C ARG A 315 7.18 -31.29 5.03
N SER A 316 6.80 -32.54 4.71
CA SER A 316 7.77 -33.63 4.47
C SER A 316 8.61 -33.39 3.21
N LEU A 317 7.98 -33.00 2.10
CA LEU A 317 8.68 -32.71 0.83
C LEU A 317 9.74 -31.63 1.00
N ALA A 318 9.41 -30.55 1.70
CA ALA A 318 10.30 -29.41 1.86
C ALA A 318 11.66 -29.76 2.48
N TRP A 319 11.72 -30.73 3.39
CA TRP A 319 12.98 -31.19 3.99
C TRP A 319 13.90 -31.96 3.02
N THR A 320 13.36 -32.45 1.91
CA THR A 320 14.16 -33.08 0.83
C THR A 320 14.79 -32.06 -0.12
N LEU A 321 14.52 -30.76 0.07
CA LEU A 321 14.93 -29.70 -0.82
C LEU A 321 16.05 -28.85 -0.21
N GLU A 322 16.92 -28.36 -1.10
CA GLU A 322 17.87 -27.31 -0.79
C GLU A 322 17.15 -26.02 -0.36
N MET A 323 17.76 -25.25 0.54
CA MET A 323 17.11 -24.12 1.19
C MET A 323 16.53 -23.08 0.21
N ARG A 324 17.26 -22.78 -0.88
CA ARG A 324 16.81 -21.80 -1.89
C ARG A 324 15.61 -22.28 -2.70
N GLU A 325 15.59 -23.57 -3.04
CA GLU A 325 14.48 -24.20 -3.76
C GLU A 325 13.26 -24.33 -2.84
N ARG A 326 13.49 -24.76 -1.59
CA ARG A 326 12.48 -24.93 -0.55
C ARG A 326 11.61 -23.69 -0.37
N VAL A 327 12.21 -22.52 -0.24
CA VAL A 327 11.46 -21.25 -0.08
C VAL A 327 10.51 -21.01 -1.25
N SER A 328 10.96 -21.28 -2.48
CA SER A 328 10.14 -21.05 -3.69
C SER A 328 9.01 -22.08 -3.80
N VAL A 329 9.30 -23.35 -3.50
CA VAL A 329 8.33 -24.45 -3.52
C VAL A 329 7.25 -24.24 -2.47
N LEU A 330 7.64 -23.91 -1.24
CA LEU A 330 6.70 -23.62 -0.15
C LEU A 330 5.81 -22.43 -0.48
N ALA A 331 6.37 -21.32 -0.99
CA ALA A 331 5.59 -20.13 -1.34
C ALA A 331 4.53 -20.43 -2.41
N VAL A 332 4.90 -21.14 -3.48
CA VAL A 332 3.96 -21.52 -4.56
C VAL A 332 2.88 -22.47 -4.03
N ALA A 333 3.26 -23.50 -3.27
CA ALA A 333 2.31 -24.48 -2.74
C ALA A 333 1.31 -23.85 -1.76
N THR A 334 1.76 -22.97 -0.86
CA THR A 334 0.88 -22.25 0.06
C THR A 334 -0.15 -21.39 -0.69
N VAL A 335 0.26 -20.71 -1.77
CA VAL A 335 -0.65 -19.92 -2.61
C VAL A 335 -1.69 -20.82 -3.30
N LEU A 336 -1.28 -21.98 -3.82
CA LEU A 336 -2.20 -22.93 -4.45
C LEU A 336 -3.23 -23.46 -3.46
N LEU A 337 -2.80 -23.87 -2.26
CA LEU A 337 -3.69 -24.33 -1.19
C LEU A 337 -4.69 -23.25 -0.79
N HIS A 338 -4.23 -22.01 -0.63
CA HIS A 338 -5.12 -20.91 -0.28
C HIS A 338 -6.14 -20.62 -1.39
N ARG A 339 -5.74 -20.75 -2.65
CA ARG A 339 -6.64 -20.64 -3.80
C ARG A 339 -7.69 -21.76 -3.76
N MET A 340 -7.30 -22.99 -3.45
CA MET A 340 -8.23 -24.13 -3.32
C MET A 340 -9.28 -23.90 -2.23
N GLU A 341 -8.86 -23.43 -1.05
CA GLU A 341 -9.75 -23.08 0.06
C GLU A 341 -10.72 -21.96 -0.30
N ARG A 342 -10.25 -20.94 -1.03
CA ARG A 342 -11.06 -19.78 -1.42
C ARG A 342 -12.09 -20.13 -2.49
N GLU A 343 -11.69 -20.89 -3.51
CA GLU A 343 -12.56 -21.28 -4.62
C GLU A 343 -13.46 -22.49 -4.26
N GLY A 344 -13.21 -23.15 -3.12
CA GLY A 344 -13.91 -24.38 -2.73
C GLY A 344 -13.64 -25.54 -3.68
N SER A 345 -12.46 -25.55 -4.33
CA SER A 345 -12.11 -26.54 -5.35
C SER A 345 -10.70 -27.08 -5.11
N LEU A 346 -10.55 -28.39 -5.22
CA LEU A 346 -9.28 -29.10 -5.11
C LEU A 346 -8.41 -28.99 -6.35
N ARG A 347 -8.97 -28.53 -7.48
CA ARG A 347 -8.29 -28.24 -8.73
C ARG A 347 -8.44 -26.75 -9.03
N VAL A 348 -7.32 -26.06 -9.24
CA VAL A 348 -7.30 -24.61 -9.45
C VAL A 348 -6.37 -24.21 -10.60
N PRO A 349 -6.68 -23.13 -11.33
CA PRO A 349 -5.77 -22.59 -12.33
C PRO A 349 -4.50 -22.08 -11.66
N CYS A 350 -3.35 -22.20 -12.33
CA CYS A 350 -2.04 -21.77 -11.82
C CYS A 350 -1.20 -20.96 -12.83
N PRO A 351 -1.76 -19.93 -13.51
CA PRO A 351 -1.02 -19.15 -14.50
C PRO A 351 0.20 -18.46 -13.87
N GLU A 352 1.36 -18.58 -14.54
CA GLU A 352 2.64 -18.04 -14.03
C GLU A 352 2.56 -16.54 -13.69
N ARG A 353 1.79 -15.75 -14.45
CA ARG A 353 1.59 -14.31 -14.20
C ARG A 353 0.95 -14.04 -12.84
N ASP A 354 -0.02 -14.85 -12.45
CA ASP A 354 -0.74 -14.65 -11.19
C ASP A 354 0.11 -15.15 -10.03
N LEU A 355 0.83 -16.27 -10.22
CA LEU A 355 1.78 -16.74 -9.22
C LEU A 355 2.90 -15.74 -8.96
N VAL A 356 3.33 -14.94 -9.94
CA VAL A 356 4.28 -13.82 -9.69
C VAL A 356 3.67 -12.80 -8.72
N LEU A 357 2.38 -12.46 -8.88
CA LEU A 357 1.70 -11.50 -8.02
C LEU A 357 1.42 -12.07 -6.62
N ASP A 358 0.99 -13.32 -6.56
CA ASP A 358 0.55 -13.98 -5.34
C ASP A 358 1.72 -14.41 -4.45
N THR A 359 2.86 -14.78 -5.04
CA THR A 359 4.05 -15.27 -4.29
C THR A 359 5.14 -14.21 -4.09
N GLY A 360 5.13 -13.12 -4.87
CA GLY A 360 6.22 -12.15 -4.94
C GLY A 360 7.48 -12.66 -5.67
N ILE A 361 7.50 -13.91 -6.15
CA ILE A 361 8.62 -14.45 -6.93
C ILE A 361 8.61 -13.80 -8.31
N ARG A 362 9.61 -12.96 -8.60
CA ARG A 362 9.69 -12.21 -9.86
C ARG A 362 10.02 -13.08 -11.09
N SER A 363 10.62 -14.25 -10.87
CA SER A 363 11.07 -15.15 -11.93
C SER A 363 10.02 -16.22 -12.26
N ARG A 364 9.46 -16.15 -13.47
CA ARG A 364 8.56 -17.20 -14.01
C ARG A 364 9.26 -18.55 -14.13
N THR A 365 10.56 -18.55 -14.43
CA THR A 365 11.37 -19.78 -14.47
C THR A 365 11.42 -20.46 -13.11
N THR A 366 11.55 -19.68 -12.03
CA THR A 366 11.54 -20.19 -10.66
C THR A 366 10.16 -20.74 -10.28
N ILE A 367 9.08 -20.05 -10.63
CA ILE A 367 7.70 -20.55 -10.45
C ILE A 367 7.50 -21.88 -11.19
N ARG A 368 7.95 -21.97 -12.44
CA ARG A 368 7.82 -23.19 -13.25
C ARG A 368 8.63 -24.35 -12.65
N ALA A 369 9.84 -24.09 -12.17
CA ALA A 369 10.65 -25.09 -11.47
C ALA A 369 9.94 -25.59 -10.20
N ALA A 370 9.37 -24.68 -9.41
CA ALA A 370 8.60 -25.04 -8.21
C ALA A 370 7.35 -25.88 -8.55
N LEU A 371 6.58 -25.51 -9.58
CA LEU A 371 5.42 -26.29 -10.03
C LEU A 371 5.81 -27.71 -10.46
N ARG A 372 6.93 -27.86 -11.19
CA ARG A 372 7.46 -29.18 -11.56
C ARG A 372 7.88 -30.01 -10.35
N ARG A 373 8.45 -29.38 -9.31
CA ARG A 373 8.86 -30.07 -8.09
C ARG A 373 7.67 -30.55 -7.26
N LEU A 374 6.57 -29.79 -7.29
CA LEU A 374 5.31 -30.17 -6.64
C LEU A 374 4.58 -31.30 -7.38
N HIS A 375 4.77 -31.40 -8.70
CA HIS A 375 4.14 -32.43 -9.50
C HIS A 375 4.60 -33.84 -9.10
N GLY A 376 3.64 -34.76 -8.95
CA GLY A 376 3.85 -36.18 -8.64
C GLY A 376 4.04 -36.49 -7.16
N VAL A 377 4.53 -35.52 -6.36
CA VAL A 377 4.76 -35.72 -4.92
C VAL A 377 3.72 -35.01 -4.06
N PHE A 378 3.41 -33.75 -4.37
CA PHE A 378 2.43 -32.95 -3.64
C PHE A 378 1.06 -32.97 -4.32
N GLY A 379 1.03 -32.93 -5.66
CA GLY A 379 -0.20 -32.98 -6.45
C GLY A 379 0.09 -33.14 -7.94
N THR A 380 -0.94 -32.96 -8.77
CA THR A 380 -0.83 -33.12 -10.22
C THR A 380 -0.85 -31.76 -10.90
N LEU A 381 0.15 -31.49 -11.76
CA LEU A 381 0.20 -30.33 -12.63
C LEU A 381 -0.34 -30.76 -13.99
N HIS A 382 -1.53 -30.29 -14.33
CA HIS A 382 -2.17 -30.53 -15.62
C HIS A 382 -1.66 -29.49 -16.62
N THR A 383 -0.83 -29.92 -17.56
CA THR A 383 -0.30 -29.05 -18.64
C THR A 383 -1.11 -29.12 -19.93
N ASP A 384 -1.85 -30.22 -20.10
CA ASP A 384 -2.79 -30.48 -21.18
C ASP A 384 -4.03 -29.57 -21.14
N SER A 385 -4.38 -29.06 -19.96
CA SER A 385 -5.44 -28.04 -19.80
C SER A 385 -5.11 -26.70 -20.47
N TYR A 386 -3.88 -26.50 -20.94
CA TYR A 386 -3.48 -25.32 -21.71
C TYR A 386 -3.57 -25.56 -23.22
N ASP A 387 -4.64 -25.04 -23.83
CA ASP A 387 -4.75 -24.96 -25.28
C ASP A 387 -4.15 -23.65 -25.82
N ILE A 388 -3.17 -23.78 -26.71
CA ILE A 388 -2.52 -22.67 -27.42
C ILE A 388 -3.49 -21.86 -28.30
N LYS A 389 -4.57 -22.49 -28.79
CA LYS A 389 -5.62 -21.86 -29.60
C LYS A 389 -6.65 -21.15 -28.73
N GLN A 390 -6.87 -21.63 -27.51
CA GLN A 390 -7.75 -21.02 -26.51
C GLN A 390 -6.99 -20.33 -25.37
N ARG A 391 -5.84 -19.72 -25.66
CA ARG A 391 -4.99 -19.01 -24.67
C ARG A 391 -5.71 -18.01 -23.77
N ALA A 392 -6.88 -17.51 -24.20
CA ALA A 392 -7.68 -16.54 -23.45
C ALA A 392 -8.48 -17.17 -22.32
N THR A 393 -8.70 -18.46 -22.45
CA THR A 393 -9.56 -19.32 -21.67
C THR A 393 -8.81 -20.66 -21.61
N SER A 394 -7.55 -20.69 -21.21
CA SER A 394 -6.86 -21.93 -20.88
C SER A 394 -5.65 -21.59 -20.02
N SER A 395 -5.35 -22.44 -19.04
CA SER A 395 -4.17 -22.30 -18.19
C SER A 395 -3.78 -23.65 -17.64
N PHE A 396 -2.51 -23.81 -17.27
CA PHE A 396 -2.12 -24.95 -16.44
C PHE A 396 -2.94 -24.95 -15.15
N GLU A 397 -3.28 -26.15 -14.68
CA GLU A 397 -4.06 -26.34 -13.47
C GLU A 397 -3.31 -27.24 -12.49
N PHE A 398 -3.59 -27.08 -11.20
CA PHE A 398 -2.96 -27.85 -10.15
C PHE A 398 -4.04 -28.49 -9.25
N GLU A 399 -3.88 -29.76 -8.92
CA GLU A 399 -4.89 -30.58 -8.21
C GLU A 399 -4.33 -31.36 -7.00
N ILE A 400 -5.10 -31.47 -5.91
CA ILE A 400 -4.81 -32.31 -4.71
C ILE A 400 -6.07 -33.01 -4.15
N PRO A 401 -5.97 -34.22 -3.55
CA PRO A 401 -5.41 -35.41 -4.20
C PRO A 401 -6.27 -35.78 -5.43
N ALA A 402 -5.71 -36.50 -6.40
CA ALA A 402 -6.42 -36.84 -7.64
C ALA A 402 -7.84 -37.36 -7.36
N ALA A 403 -8.87 -36.60 -7.75
CA ALA A 403 -10.24 -37.02 -7.54
C ALA A 403 -10.61 -38.07 -8.59
N SER A 404 -10.98 -39.28 -8.14
CA SER A 404 -11.62 -40.29 -8.99
C SER A 404 -13.05 -39.85 -9.30
N GLY A 405 -13.24 -38.86 -10.18
CA GLY A 405 -14.57 -38.37 -10.52
C GLY A 405 -14.56 -37.08 -11.33
N VAL A 406 -15.48 -37.03 -12.30
CA VAL A 406 -15.72 -36.02 -13.34
C VAL A 406 -15.11 -34.65 -13.04
N VAL A 407 -14.08 -34.31 -13.80
CA VAL A 407 -13.51 -32.98 -13.93
C VAL A 407 -14.65 -32.01 -14.23
N ARG A 408 -15.00 -31.15 -13.28
CA ARG A 408 -15.83 -29.99 -13.59
C ARG A 408 -14.98 -29.10 -14.50
N ASP A 409 -15.52 -28.73 -15.65
CA ASP A 409 -14.93 -27.70 -16.50
C ASP A 409 -14.72 -26.45 -15.64
N ILE A 410 -13.47 -26.20 -15.26
CA ILE A 410 -13.10 -24.94 -14.65
C ILE A 410 -12.98 -23.99 -15.82
N ALA A 411 -14.06 -23.26 -16.10
CA ALA A 411 -14.06 -22.20 -17.09
C ALA A 411 -12.82 -21.34 -16.86
N PRO A 412 -11.84 -21.37 -17.76
CA PRO A 412 -10.54 -20.79 -17.50
C PRO A 412 -10.73 -19.28 -17.40
N PRO A 413 -10.40 -18.69 -16.25
CA PRO A 413 -11.03 -17.46 -15.87
C PRO A 413 -10.32 -16.30 -16.57
N SER A 414 -10.97 -15.78 -17.60
CA SER A 414 -10.80 -14.40 -18.09
C SER A 414 -11.03 -13.35 -16.97
N LEU A 415 -11.46 -13.80 -15.79
CA LEU A 415 -11.83 -13.04 -14.59
C LEU A 415 -11.05 -13.46 -13.32
N HIS A 416 -9.89 -14.11 -13.43
CA HIS A 416 -9.10 -14.38 -12.22
C HIS A 416 -8.56 -13.05 -11.69
N ILE A 417 -9.25 -12.51 -10.69
CA ILE A 417 -8.71 -11.44 -9.87
C ILE A 417 -7.56 -12.12 -9.11
N PRO A 418 -6.28 -11.74 -9.37
CA PRO A 418 -5.16 -12.26 -8.57
C PRO A 418 -5.50 -12.02 -7.10
N LEU A 419 -4.95 -12.82 -6.18
CA LEU A 419 -5.18 -12.55 -4.76
C LEU A 419 -4.89 -11.07 -4.55
N ALA A 420 -5.87 -10.31 -4.06
CA ALA A 420 -5.59 -8.97 -3.56
C ALA A 420 -4.44 -9.19 -2.60
N PRO A 421 -3.26 -8.58 -2.82
CA PRO A 421 -2.13 -8.90 -1.96
C PRO A 421 -2.53 -8.45 -0.57
N THR A 422 -2.90 -9.42 0.26
CA THR A 422 -3.13 -9.24 1.70
C THR A 422 -1.81 -8.92 2.39
N LEU A 423 -0.72 -8.94 1.62
CA LEU A 423 0.65 -8.76 2.04
C LEU A 423 1.31 -7.61 1.27
N PRO A 424 2.16 -6.82 1.94
CA PRO A 424 2.99 -5.82 1.29
C PRO A 424 3.92 -6.54 0.31
N GLY A 425 3.92 -6.13 -0.97
CA GLY A 425 4.81 -6.76 -1.97
C GLY A 425 6.29 -6.41 -1.83
N ALA A 426 6.67 -5.67 -0.79
CA ALA A 426 8.06 -5.51 -0.37
C ALA A 426 8.56 -6.74 0.42
N LEU A 427 7.66 -7.61 0.90
CA LEU A 427 8.06 -8.77 1.69
C LEU A 427 8.79 -9.81 0.82
N PRO A 428 9.99 -10.27 1.22
CA PRO A 428 10.62 -11.43 0.61
C PRO A 428 9.74 -12.68 0.77
N PRO A 429 9.80 -13.67 -0.14
CA PRO A 429 9.03 -14.91 -0.01
C PRO A 429 9.21 -15.63 1.33
N ALA A 430 10.41 -15.59 1.92
CA ALA A 430 10.68 -16.15 3.24
C ALA A 430 9.90 -15.44 4.37
N ALA A 431 9.64 -14.13 4.26
CA ALA A 431 8.83 -13.41 5.25
C ALA A 431 7.36 -13.84 5.20
N TRP A 432 6.85 -14.25 4.04
CA TRP A 432 5.52 -14.85 3.95
C TRP A 432 5.44 -16.19 4.68
N LEU A 433 6.45 -17.06 4.51
CA LEU A 433 6.51 -18.34 5.22
C LEU A 433 6.55 -18.14 6.74
N VAL A 434 7.28 -17.12 7.19
CA VAL A 434 7.28 -16.71 8.60
C VAL A 434 5.89 -16.27 9.06
N LEU A 435 5.21 -15.41 8.30
CA LEU A 435 3.87 -14.91 8.65
C LEU A 435 2.82 -16.04 8.74
N VAL A 436 2.84 -16.98 7.79
CA VAL A 436 1.92 -18.14 7.79
C VAL A 436 2.20 -19.09 8.97
N SER A 437 3.42 -19.08 9.49
CA SER A 437 3.81 -19.89 10.65
C SER A 437 3.36 -19.30 11.99
N LEU A 438 2.89 -18.05 12.01
CA LEU A 438 2.42 -17.36 13.20
C LEU A 438 0.92 -17.62 13.46
N ASP A 439 0.61 -17.93 14.71
CA ASP A 439 -0.77 -18.06 15.21
C ASP A 439 -1.22 -16.74 15.85
N SER A 440 -2.52 -16.46 15.84
CA SER A 440 -3.08 -15.24 16.44
C SER A 440 -3.43 -15.36 17.92
N ARG A 441 -3.39 -16.57 18.46
CA ARG A 441 -3.70 -16.92 19.85
C ARG A 441 -2.48 -17.47 20.57
N VAL A 442 -1.62 -18.20 19.87
CA VAL A 442 -0.45 -18.87 20.46
C VAL A 442 0.85 -18.20 20.03
N GLY A 443 1.54 -17.58 20.99
CA GLY A 443 2.86 -17.00 20.78
C GLY A 443 3.96 -18.05 20.70
N LEU A 444 4.86 -17.91 19.72
CA LEU A 444 5.96 -18.84 19.48
C LEU A 444 7.33 -18.15 19.60
N PRO A 445 8.34 -18.79 20.21
CA PRO A 445 9.71 -18.29 20.14
C PRO A 445 10.23 -18.31 18.70
N ALA A 446 11.24 -17.49 18.41
CA ALA A 446 11.77 -17.33 17.06
C ALA A 446 12.30 -18.65 16.45
N GLU A 447 12.79 -19.55 17.29
CA GLU A 447 13.27 -20.88 16.95
C GLU A 447 12.13 -21.76 16.43
N ASP A 448 11.00 -21.80 17.14
CA ASP A 448 9.82 -22.55 16.72
C ASP A 448 9.22 -21.99 15.43
N VAL A 449 9.24 -20.65 15.28
CA VAL A 449 8.85 -20.00 14.02
C VAL A 449 9.79 -20.42 12.89
N ALA A 450 11.10 -20.51 13.14
CA ALA A 450 12.08 -20.94 12.15
C ALA A 450 11.87 -22.40 11.71
N LEU A 451 11.52 -23.28 12.66
CA LEU A 451 11.20 -24.68 12.39
C LEU A 451 9.88 -24.82 11.62
N LYS A 452 8.82 -24.12 12.04
CA LYS A 452 7.52 -24.12 11.35
C LYS A 452 7.60 -23.55 9.94
N ALA A 453 8.38 -22.48 9.75
CA ALA A 453 8.62 -21.90 8.43
C ALA A 453 9.63 -22.71 7.58
N GLN A 454 10.27 -23.73 8.17
CA GLN A 454 11.29 -24.58 7.55
C GLN A 454 12.47 -23.81 6.94
N LEU A 455 12.82 -22.68 7.55
CA LEU A 455 13.94 -21.80 7.17
C LEU A 455 15.27 -22.21 7.84
N CYS A 456 15.34 -23.45 8.32
CA CYS A 456 16.52 -24.05 8.95
C CYS A 456 17.18 -25.06 7.99
N PRO A 457 18.51 -25.26 8.06
CA PRO A 457 19.19 -26.22 7.19
C PRO A 457 18.71 -27.65 7.45
N LEU A 458 18.49 -28.02 8.71
CA LEU A 458 18.11 -29.35 9.15
C LEU A 458 16.80 -29.31 9.97
N PRO A 459 16.04 -30.42 10.01
CA PRO A 459 14.90 -30.55 10.91
C PRO A 459 15.36 -30.57 12.37
N GLY A 460 14.61 -29.90 13.25
CA GLY A 460 14.81 -29.93 14.71
C GLY A 460 15.91 -29.03 15.28
N GLU A 461 16.88 -28.60 14.47
CA GLU A 461 17.96 -27.70 14.92
C GLU A 461 17.90 -26.32 14.28
N VAL A 462 17.97 -25.28 15.12
CA VAL A 462 17.99 -23.89 14.68
C VAL A 462 19.37 -23.31 14.91
N SER A 463 20.11 -23.10 13.81
CA SER A 463 21.40 -22.41 13.88
C SER A 463 21.23 -20.95 14.28
N GLY A 464 22.24 -20.37 14.92
CA GLY A 464 22.23 -18.94 15.26
C GLY A 464 22.05 -18.03 14.03
N TRP A 465 22.49 -18.48 12.85
CA TRP A 465 22.25 -17.78 11.59
C TRP A 465 20.78 -17.84 11.17
N ALA A 466 20.14 -19.02 11.20
CA ALA A 466 18.72 -19.18 10.85
C ALA A 466 17.83 -18.35 11.79
N ARG A 467 18.12 -18.39 13.10
CA ARG A 467 17.47 -17.54 14.11
C ARG A 467 17.56 -16.05 13.75
N ARG A 468 18.75 -15.56 13.36
CA ARG A 468 18.93 -14.16 12.96
C ARG A 468 18.12 -13.79 11.72
N GLN A 469 18.07 -14.65 10.71
CA GLN A 469 17.27 -14.37 9.51
C GLN A 469 15.77 -14.32 9.81
N VAL A 470 15.27 -15.24 10.62
CA VAL A 470 13.86 -15.26 11.04
C VAL A 470 13.51 -14.02 11.86
N LEU A 471 14.37 -13.60 12.80
CA LEU A 471 14.17 -12.34 13.53
C LEU A 471 14.16 -11.11 12.61
N ARG A 472 14.98 -11.09 11.54
CA ARG A 472 14.92 -10.01 10.53
C ARG A 472 13.59 -10.00 9.80
N HIS A 473 13.08 -11.17 9.41
CA HIS A 473 11.76 -11.27 8.76
C HIS A 473 10.63 -10.88 9.71
N LEU A 474 10.67 -11.33 10.97
CA LEU A 474 9.70 -10.96 12.00
C LEU A 474 9.69 -9.46 12.30
N ALA A 475 10.86 -8.83 12.42
CA ALA A 475 10.97 -7.37 12.58
C ALA A 475 10.40 -6.62 11.36
N HIS A 476 10.65 -7.13 10.15
CA HIS A 476 10.10 -6.54 8.93
C HIS A 476 8.57 -6.70 8.86
N LEU A 477 8.03 -7.86 9.23
CA LEU A 477 6.58 -8.08 9.35
C LEU A 477 5.95 -7.19 10.43
N GLN A 478 6.62 -7.01 11.57
CA GLN A 478 6.18 -6.14 12.65
C GLN A 478 6.11 -4.67 12.20
N ALA A 479 7.09 -4.18 11.45
CA ALA A 479 7.05 -2.83 10.88
C ALA A 479 5.84 -2.61 9.95
N HIS A 480 5.31 -3.67 9.36
CA HIS A 480 4.08 -3.65 8.55
C HIS A 480 2.81 -3.97 9.35
N GLY A 481 2.91 -4.13 10.67
CA GLY A 481 1.78 -4.50 11.53
C GLY A 481 1.25 -5.92 11.26
N LEU A 482 2.10 -6.83 10.77
CA LEU A 482 1.72 -8.22 10.44
C LEU A 482 2.22 -9.24 11.47
N ALA A 483 3.09 -8.82 12.38
CA ALA A 483 3.59 -9.64 13.48
C ALA A 483 3.67 -8.80 14.77
N GLN A 484 3.46 -9.44 15.91
CA GLN A 484 3.59 -8.85 17.24
C GLN A 484 4.52 -9.72 18.08
N VAL A 485 5.26 -9.09 18.99
CA VAL A 485 6.12 -9.77 19.95
C VAL A 485 5.66 -9.42 21.36
N SER A 486 5.61 -10.41 22.25
CA SER A 486 5.34 -10.18 23.67
C SER A 486 6.61 -9.85 24.44
N ALA A 487 6.46 -9.39 25.69
CA ALA A 487 7.58 -9.18 26.61
C ALA A 487 8.44 -10.44 26.84
N ASP A 488 7.87 -11.63 26.68
CA ASP A 488 8.59 -12.90 26.83
C ASP A 488 9.28 -13.37 25.53
N GLY A 489 9.32 -12.54 24.49
CA GLY A 489 9.97 -12.88 23.21
C GLY A 489 9.17 -13.85 22.34
N LYS A 490 7.86 -13.99 22.60
CA LYS A 490 6.97 -14.84 21.81
C LYS A 490 6.28 -14.03 20.72
N TRP A 491 6.27 -14.57 19.51
CA TRP A 491 5.74 -13.95 18.32
C TRP A 491 4.35 -14.47 17.96
N THR A 492 3.44 -13.56 17.67
CA THR A 492 2.07 -13.83 17.23
C THR A 492 1.72 -13.05 15.97
N ARG A 493 0.65 -13.47 15.30
CA ARG A 493 0.01 -12.70 14.25
C ARG A 493 -1.12 -11.86 14.84
N PRO A 494 -1.28 -10.58 14.49
CA PRO A 494 -2.44 -9.79 14.92
C PRO A 494 -3.76 -10.48 14.51
N GLN A 495 -4.79 -10.37 15.35
CA GLN A 495 -6.12 -10.93 15.05
C GLN A 495 -6.76 -10.23 13.83
N ALA A 496 -6.51 -8.93 13.69
CA ALA A 496 -6.91 -8.15 12.52
C ALA A 496 -5.64 -7.69 11.79
N LEU A 497 -5.50 -8.08 10.53
CA LEU A 497 -4.40 -7.60 9.69
C LEU A 497 -4.71 -6.16 9.24
N PRO A 498 -3.72 -5.25 9.26
CA PRO A 498 -3.92 -3.89 8.78
C PRO A 498 -4.28 -3.90 7.30
N THR A 499 -5.25 -3.07 6.91
CA THR A 499 -5.52 -2.80 5.50
C THR A 499 -4.39 -1.92 4.97
N LEU A 500 -3.46 -2.52 4.23
CA LEU A 500 -2.35 -1.77 3.63
C LEU A 500 -2.90 -0.92 2.48
N GLU A 501 -3.05 0.37 2.72
CA GLU A 501 -3.65 1.30 1.75
C GLU A 501 -2.77 1.55 0.51
N SER A 502 -1.48 1.18 0.56
CA SER A 502 -0.52 1.44 -0.54
C SER A 502 0.36 0.22 -0.81
N ALA A 503 0.40 -0.22 -2.08
CA ALA A 503 1.41 -1.16 -2.54
C ALA A 503 2.78 -0.46 -2.62
N SER A 504 3.86 -1.18 -2.32
CA SER A 504 5.22 -0.67 -2.56
C SER A 504 5.39 -0.25 -4.03
N ALA A 505 6.18 0.80 -4.31
CA ALA A 505 6.49 1.26 -5.66
C ALA A 505 7.00 0.10 -6.54
N GLU A 506 7.83 -0.80 -6.00
CA GLU A 506 8.32 -1.96 -6.73
C GLU A 506 7.20 -2.96 -7.09
N GLN A 507 6.25 -3.16 -6.17
CA GLN A 507 5.10 -4.02 -6.42
C GLN A 507 4.16 -3.40 -7.46
N GLN A 508 4.03 -2.06 -7.44
CA GLN A 508 3.22 -1.32 -8.40
C GLN A 508 3.77 -1.48 -9.82
N VAL A 509 5.10 -1.41 -10.01
CA VAL A 509 5.74 -1.67 -11.32
C VAL A 509 5.42 -3.07 -11.84
N VAL A 510 5.50 -4.10 -10.98
CA VAL A 510 5.17 -5.48 -11.38
C VAL A 510 3.69 -5.63 -11.73
N ARG A 511 2.80 -5.01 -10.95
CA ARG A 511 1.35 -4.99 -11.22
C ARG A 511 1.04 -4.28 -12.54
N GLU A 512 1.65 -3.13 -12.81
CA GLU A 512 1.46 -2.37 -14.05
C GLU A 512 1.94 -3.15 -15.26
N ARG A 513 3.13 -3.77 -15.18
CA ARG A 513 3.64 -4.64 -16.24
C ARG A 513 2.66 -5.78 -16.54
N ILE A 514 2.21 -6.51 -15.51
CA ILE A 514 1.27 -7.63 -15.72
C ILE A 514 -0.10 -7.13 -16.22
N SER A 515 -0.53 -5.95 -15.79
CA SER A 515 -1.75 -5.30 -16.27
C SER A 515 -1.65 -4.93 -17.74
N LEU A 516 -0.51 -4.39 -18.18
CA LEU A 516 -0.22 -4.10 -19.58
C LEU A 516 -0.16 -5.39 -20.40
N GLU A 517 0.54 -6.42 -19.92
CA GLU A 517 0.57 -7.74 -20.58
C GLU A 517 -0.85 -8.31 -20.75
N ARG A 518 -1.71 -8.16 -19.74
CA ARG A 518 -3.14 -8.55 -19.81
C ARG A 518 -3.92 -7.68 -20.78
N LEU A 519 -3.66 -6.38 -20.84
CA LEU A 519 -4.32 -5.45 -21.77
C LEU A 519 -3.95 -5.78 -23.22
N VAL A 520 -2.65 -5.85 -23.54
CA VAL A 520 -2.13 -6.24 -24.86
C VAL A 520 -2.69 -7.60 -25.28
N PHE A 521 -2.76 -8.54 -24.34
CA PHE A 521 -3.34 -9.85 -24.60
C PHE A 521 -4.85 -9.76 -24.90
N ARG A 522 -5.63 -9.02 -24.10
CA ARG A 522 -7.08 -8.81 -24.33
C ARG A 522 -7.36 -8.11 -25.66
N GLU A 523 -6.54 -7.15 -26.05
CA GLU A 523 -6.64 -6.48 -27.35
C GLU A 523 -6.39 -7.42 -28.54
N ARG A 524 -5.51 -8.41 -28.37
CA ARG A 524 -5.18 -9.39 -29.42
C ARG A 524 -6.16 -10.58 -29.48
N ALA A 525 -6.72 -10.99 -28.35
CA ALA A 525 -7.51 -12.22 -28.24
C ALA A 525 -9.05 -12.02 -28.27
N SER A 526 -9.54 -10.79 -28.11
CA SER A 526 -10.98 -10.52 -28.13
C SER A 526 -11.57 -10.64 -29.54
N ALA A 527 -12.41 -11.64 -29.77
CA ALA A 527 -13.17 -11.82 -31.01
C ALA A 527 -13.98 -10.56 -31.39
N TRP A 528 -14.51 -9.83 -30.40
CA TRP A 528 -15.21 -8.57 -30.60
C TRP A 528 -14.27 -7.45 -31.09
N VAL A 529 -13.05 -7.34 -30.55
CA VAL A 529 -12.07 -6.35 -31.02
C VAL A 529 -11.63 -6.65 -32.44
N LEU A 530 -11.41 -7.93 -32.77
CA LEU A 530 -11.10 -8.36 -34.14
C LEU A 530 -12.26 -8.09 -35.11
N ALA A 531 -13.49 -8.45 -34.73
CA ALA A 531 -14.70 -8.19 -35.52
C ALA A 531 -14.96 -6.69 -35.70
N ARG A 532 -14.73 -5.88 -34.66
CA ARG A 532 -14.83 -4.41 -34.73
C ARG A 532 -13.79 -3.82 -35.67
N ARG A 533 -12.54 -4.27 -35.63
CA ARG A 533 -11.47 -3.84 -36.57
C ARG A 533 -11.84 -4.22 -38.00
N ALA A 534 -12.29 -5.45 -38.24
CA ALA A 534 -12.74 -5.90 -39.55
C ALA A 534 -13.94 -5.09 -40.07
N SER A 535 -14.92 -4.79 -39.20
CA SER A 535 -16.09 -3.97 -39.53
C SER A 535 -15.69 -2.52 -39.87
N ILE A 536 -14.78 -1.91 -39.11
CA ILE A 536 -14.24 -0.57 -39.40
C ILE A 536 -13.51 -0.57 -40.74
N ALA A 537 -12.67 -1.57 -41.02
CA ALA A 537 -11.98 -1.72 -42.30
C ALA A 537 -12.96 -1.88 -43.47
N ALA A 538 -14.00 -2.70 -43.31
CA ALA A 538 -15.05 -2.89 -44.32
C ALA A 538 -15.85 -1.60 -44.56
N CYS A 539 -16.20 -0.86 -43.51
CA CYS A 539 -16.80 0.47 -43.62
C CYS A 539 -15.90 1.45 -44.38
N HIS A 540 -14.60 1.45 -44.10
CA HIS A 540 -13.64 2.32 -44.77
C HIS A 540 -13.52 1.97 -46.26
N ALA A 541 -13.42 0.69 -46.59
CA ALA A 541 -13.37 0.21 -47.97
C ALA A 541 -14.66 0.54 -48.74
N ARG A 542 -15.83 0.51 -48.09
CA ARG A 542 -17.09 0.99 -48.70
C ARG A 542 -17.08 2.49 -48.94
N ALA A 543 -16.62 3.28 -47.97
CA ALA A 543 -16.53 4.73 -48.10
C ALA A 543 -15.54 5.15 -49.21
N GLN A 544 -14.39 4.48 -49.32
CA GLN A 544 -13.41 4.70 -50.38
C GLN A 544 -13.98 4.34 -51.76
N ARG A 545 -14.64 3.18 -51.90
CA ARG A 545 -15.29 2.78 -53.15
C ARG A 545 -16.40 3.74 -53.55
N TRP A 546 -17.24 4.15 -52.61
CA TRP A 546 -18.27 5.14 -52.84
C TRP A 546 -17.67 6.46 -53.34
N TRP A 547 -16.63 6.97 -52.66
CA TRP A 547 -15.97 8.21 -53.08
C TRP A 547 -15.29 8.10 -54.44
N ALA A 548 -14.62 6.97 -54.71
CA ALA A 548 -13.96 6.73 -55.99
C ALA A 548 -14.94 6.53 -57.16
N GLY A 549 -16.16 6.06 -56.87
CA GLY A 549 -17.23 5.87 -57.86
C GLY A 549 -17.96 7.14 -58.26
N LEU A 550 -17.71 8.27 -57.60
CA LEU A 550 -18.25 9.58 -58.00
C LEU A 550 -17.46 10.14 -59.20
N ASP A 551 -18.14 10.79 -60.13
CA ASP A 551 -17.47 11.47 -61.24
C ASP A 551 -16.58 12.62 -60.73
N ALA A 552 -15.64 13.06 -61.57
CA ALA A 552 -14.69 14.10 -61.19
C ALA A 552 -15.35 15.45 -60.90
N GLY A 553 -16.42 15.80 -61.62
CA GLY A 553 -17.18 17.03 -61.42
C GLY A 553 -17.98 17.02 -60.12
N GLU A 554 -18.66 15.92 -59.81
CA GLU A 554 -19.38 15.76 -58.54
C GLU A 554 -18.44 15.76 -57.33
N ARG A 555 -17.28 15.11 -57.44
CA ARG A 555 -16.23 15.22 -56.41
C ARG A 555 -15.76 16.65 -56.21
N ALA A 556 -15.51 17.39 -57.29
CA ALA A 556 -15.08 18.79 -57.23
C ALA A 556 -16.14 19.68 -56.57
N LEU A 557 -17.41 19.56 -56.96
CA LEU A 557 -18.53 20.31 -56.36
C LEU A 557 -18.69 20.03 -54.87
N ARG A 558 -18.62 18.76 -54.47
CA ARG A 558 -18.72 18.37 -53.05
C ARG A 558 -17.55 18.90 -52.24
N LEU A 559 -16.31 18.82 -52.77
CA LEU A 559 -15.13 19.37 -52.13
C LEU A 559 -15.24 20.89 -51.99
N GLN A 560 -15.69 21.59 -53.05
CA GLN A 560 -15.90 23.04 -53.02
C GLN A 560 -16.94 23.42 -51.96
N ARG A 561 -18.08 22.73 -51.90
CA ARG A 561 -19.12 22.97 -50.89
C ARG A 561 -18.59 22.75 -49.48
N LEU A 562 -17.95 21.61 -49.20
CA LEU A 562 -17.41 21.29 -47.87
C LEU A 562 -16.28 22.25 -47.47
N SER A 563 -15.44 22.66 -48.41
CA SER A 563 -14.40 23.66 -48.19
C SER A 563 -15.00 25.03 -47.86
N GLY A 564 -16.06 25.43 -48.57
CA GLY A 564 -16.82 26.66 -48.30
C GLY A 564 -17.48 26.63 -46.92
N GLU A 565 -18.20 25.55 -46.59
CA GLU A 565 -18.79 25.32 -45.27
C GLU A 565 -17.76 25.37 -44.15
N PHE A 566 -16.57 24.81 -44.36
CA PHE A 566 -15.50 24.86 -43.37
C PHE A 566 -14.91 26.27 -43.23
N SER A 567 -14.73 26.96 -44.35
CA SER A 567 -14.13 28.30 -44.39
C SER A 567 -15.05 29.37 -43.80
N SER A 568 -16.37 29.18 -43.85
CA SER A 568 -17.35 30.10 -43.25
C SER A 568 -17.45 29.96 -41.73
N LEU A 569 -16.85 28.92 -41.12
CA LEU A 569 -16.77 28.77 -39.67
C LEU A 569 -15.75 29.73 -39.07
N SER A 570 -16.01 30.19 -37.84
CA SER A 570 -15.02 30.90 -37.04
C SER A 570 -13.77 30.05 -36.77
N VAL A 571 -12.64 30.69 -36.50
CA VAL A 571 -11.36 30.00 -36.21
C VAL A 571 -11.51 28.95 -35.10
N TRP A 572 -12.26 29.28 -34.05
CA TRP A 572 -12.54 28.35 -32.96
C TRP A 572 -13.38 27.14 -33.41
N HIS A 573 -14.43 27.35 -34.19
CA HIS A 573 -15.23 26.23 -34.73
C HIS A 573 -14.44 25.38 -35.71
N GLN A 574 -13.58 25.98 -36.54
CA GLN A 574 -12.65 25.24 -37.40
C GLN A 574 -11.72 24.35 -36.55
N GLN A 575 -11.20 24.86 -35.44
CA GLN A 575 -10.36 24.11 -34.51
C GLN A 575 -11.11 22.93 -33.87
N GLN A 576 -12.33 23.15 -33.37
CA GLN A 576 -13.15 22.07 -32.79
C GLN A 576 -13.48 21.00 -33.83
N ARG A 577 -13.79 21.40 -35.07
CA ARG A 577 -14.10 20.48 -36.17
C ARG A 577 -12.90 19.60 -36.52
N LYS A 578 -11.70 20.19 -36.69
CA LYS A 578 -10.44 19.44 -36.89
C LYS A 578 -10.18 18.46 -35.75
N ARG A 579 -10.31 18.91 -34.51
CA ARG A 579 -10.16 18.06 -33.32
C ARG A 579 -11.12 16.86 -33.35
N SER A 580 -12.40 17.10 -33.65
CA SER A 580 -13.42 16.06 -33.72
C SER A 580 -13.12 15.00 -34.80
N TRP A 581 -12.50 15.41 -35.92
CA TRP A 581 -12.11 14.52 -37.00
C TRP A 581 -10.91 13.66 -36.61
N GLU A 582 -9.88 14.25 -35.99
CA GLU A 582 -8.71 13.47 -35.56
C GLU A 582 -9.01 12.56 -34.37
N GLU A 583 -9.81 13.00 -33.41
CA GLU A 583 -10.31 12.11 -32.34
C GLU A 583 -11.16 10.96 -32.89
N ARG A 584 -11.86 11.16 -34.02
CA ARG A 584 -12.59 10.09 -34.70
C ARG A 584 -11.65 9.14 -35.42
N ASN A 585 -10.57 9.65 -36.02
CA ASN A 585 -9.53 8.82 -36.66
C ASN A 585 -8.77 7.98 -35.61
N LEU A 586 -8.36 8.58 -34.50
CA LEU A 586 -7.72 7.89 -33.37
C LEU A 586 -8.63 6.80 -32.79
N ARG A 587 -9.92 7.09 -32.58
CA ARG A 587 -10.90 6.08 -32.13
C ARG A 587 -11.08 4.91 -33.10
N ARG A 588 -10.70 5.09 -34.37
CA ARG A 588 -10.71 4.05 -35.41
C ARG A 588 -9.36 3.33 -35.54
N GLY A 589 -8.37 3.68 -34.75
CA GLY A 589 -7.02 3.11 -34.79
C GLY A 589 -6.19 3.59 -35.98
N VAL A 590 -6.48 4.77 -36.53
CA VAL A 590 -5.70 5.36 -37.62
C VAL A 590 -4.55 6.16 -37.02
N GLU A 591 -3.32 5.83 -37.42
CA GLU A 591 -2.12 6.61 -37.10
C GLU A 591 -2.14 7.94 -37.86
N VAL A 592 -2.47 9.01 -37.15
CA VAL A 592 -2.82 10.30 -37.74
C VAL A 592 -1.63 10.99 -38.39
N ALA A 593 -0.46 10.93 -37.75
CA ALA A 593 0.78 11.51 -38.26
C ALA A 593 1.24 10.81 -39.54
N GLN A 594 1.19 9.47 -39.56
CA GLN A 594 1.53 8.68 -40.74
C GLN A 594 0.57 8.95 -41.90
N ARG A 595 -0.74 9.06 -41.63
CA ARG A 595 -1.74 9.43 -42.64
C ARG A 595 -1.48 10.82 -43.21
N HIS A 596 -1.14 11.79 -42.37
CA HIS A 596 -0.83 13.15 -42.80
C HIS A 596 0.43 13.18 -43.69
N ALA A 597 1.50 12.48 -43.29
CA ALA A 597 2.70 12.33 -44.10
C ALA A 597 2.40 11.68 -45.46
N ALA A 598 1.64 10.58 -45.48
CA ALA A 598 1.24 9.92 -46.71
C ALA A 598 0.38 10.82 -47.62
N TRP A 599 -0.50 11.65 -47.04
CA TRP A 599 -1.28 12.63 -47.80
C TRP A 599 -0.40 13.72 -48.43
N LEU A 600 0.60 14.22 -47.70
CA LEU A 600 1.57 15.19 -48.21
C LEU A 600 2.39 14.61 -49.37
N HIS A 601 2.93 13.39 -49.20
CA HIS A 601 3.70 12.71 -50.25
C HIS A 601 2.88 12.41 -51.51
N ALA A 602 1.57 12.23 -51.38
CA ALA A 602 0.67 11.95 -52.50
C ALA A 602 0.20 13.22 -53.26
N GLN A 603 0.56 14.43 -52.82
CA GLN A 603 0.20 15.66 -53.55
C GLN A 603 1.13 15.88 -54.76
N ASP A 604 0.56 16.39 -55.87
CA ASP A 604 1.37 16.94 -56.95
C ASP A 604 2.16 18.15 -56.46
N ARG A 605 3.47 18.16 -56.70
CA ARG A 605 4.38 19.14 -56.11
C ARG A 605 4.18 20.55 -56.66
N ARG A 606 3.75 20.70 -57.93
CA ARG A 606 3.45 22.01 -58.52
C ARG A 606 2.15 22.58 -57.96
N GLU A 607 1.11 21.75 -57.87
CA GLU A 607 -0.18 22.14 -57.27
C GLU A 607 -0.05 22.46 -55.77
N PHE A 608 0.80 21.73 -55.05
CA PHE A 608 1.09 21.98 -53.65
C PHE A 608 1.72 23.36 -53.43
N GLU A 609 2.75 23.72 -54.19
CA GLU A 609 3.40 25.04 -54.09
C GLU A 609 2.43 26.16 -54.47
N ARG A 610 1.63 25.98 -55.54
CA ARG A 610 0.59 26.95 -55.93
C ARG A 610 -0.38 27.22 -54.76
N ARG A 611 -0.92 26.18 -54.13
CA ARG A 611 -1.82 26.31 -52.96
C ARG A 611 -1.14 26.89 -51.73
N ARG A 612 0.17 26.74 -51.61
CA ARG A 612 0.97 27.30 -50.52
C ARG A 612 1.13 28.81 -50.72
N GLU A 613 1.44 29.25 -51.93
CA GLU A 613 1.51 30.67 -52.29
C GLU A 613 0.15 31.37 -52.13
N GLU A 614 -0.94 30.76 -52.60
CA GLU A 614 -2.29 31.28 -52.41
C GLU A 614 -2.66 31.44 -50.94
N ARG A 615 -2.35 30.44 -50.11
CA ARG A 615 -2.59 30.50 -48.66
C ARG A 615 -1.70 31.53 -47.98
N ARG A 616 -0.46 31.71 -48.44
CA ARG A 616 0.45 32.75 -47.93
C ARG A 616 -0.09 34.14 -48.24
N ALA A 617 -0.54 34.40 -49.46
CA ALA A 617 -1.13 35.67 -49.86
C ALA A 617 -2.43 35.95 -49.09
N TRP A 618 -3.32 34.96 -48.99
CA TRP A 618 -4.54 35.05 -48.19
C TRP A 618 -4.24 35.38 -46.72
N PHE A 619 -3.30 34.66 -46.10
CA PHE A 619 -2.94 34.86 -44.69
C PHE A 619 -2.33 36.24 -44.44
N ALA A 620 -1.51 36.75 -45.37
CA ALA A 620 -0.94 38.09 -45.29
C ALA A 620 -2.01 39.19 -45.26
N ASN A 621 -3.10 38.99 -46.01
CA ASN A 621 -4.24 39.92 -46.12
C ASN A 621 -5.22 39.89 -44.94
N LEU A 622 -5.03 38.99 -43.95
CA LEU A 622 -5.86 38.97 -42.76
C LEU A 622 -5.45 40.06 -41.75
N ALA A 623 -6.44 40.57 -41.01
CA ALA A 623 -6.20 41.44 -39.87
C ALA A 623 -5.33 40.75 -38.79
N GLN A 624 -4.50 41.53 -38.09
CA GLN A 624 -3.51 41.01 -37.14
C GLN A 624 -4.09 40.04 -36.08
N PRO A 625 -5.25 40.30 -35.44
CA PRO A 625 -5.83 39.37 -34.47
C PRO A 625 -6.20 38.02 -35.09
N LEU A 626 -6.70 38.02 -36.33
CA LEU A 626 -7.06 36.80 -37.04
C LEU A 626 -5.83 35.99 -37.47
N ARG A 627 -4.76 36.67 -37.91
CA ARG A 627 -3.47 36.00 -38.20
C ARG A 627 -2.96 35.25 -36.99
N GLN A 628 -3.00 35.88 -35.81
CA GLN A 628 -2.56 35.25 -34.57
C GLN A 628 -3.44 34.07 -34.18
N ALA A 629 -4.77 34.22 -34.24
CA ALA A 629 -5.69 33.13 -33.94
C ALA A 629 -5.50 31.90 -34.86
N TYR A 630 -5.30 32.12 -36.17
CA TYR A 630 -5.06 31.02 -37.12
C TYR A 630 -3.69 30.34 -36.88
N ALA A 631 -2.64 31.11 -36.59
CA ALA A 631 -1.32 30.57 -36.29
C ALA A 631 -1.35 29.68 -35.04
N THR A 632 -1.90 30.20 -33.93
CA THR A 632 -2.05 29.45 -32.68
C THR A 632 -2.89 28.18 -32.86
N SER A 633 -4.02 28.28 -33.58
CA SER A 633 -4.88 27.12 -33.85
C SER A 633 -4.14 26.00 -34.60
N TRP A 634 -3.30 26.35 -35.58
CA TRP A 634 -2.51 25.39 -36.34
C TRP A 634 -1.34 24.81 -35.53
N ASP A 635 -0.66 25.62 -34.73
CA ASP A 635 0.44 25.15 -33.87
C ASP A 635 -0.06 24.16 -32.81
N GLU A 636 -1.16 24.48 -32.13
CA GLU A 636 -1.79 23.57 -31.18
C GLU A 636 -2.24 22.26 -31.84
N HIS A 637 -2.76 22.33 -33.06
CA HIS A 637 -3.20 21.16 -33.80
C HIS A 637 -2.02 20.25 -34.19
N ARG A 638 -0.93 20.83 -34.72
CA ARG A 638 0.28 20.08 -35.07
C ARG A 638 0.93 19.44 -33.85
N HIS A 639 1.09 20.20 -32.77
CA HIS A 639 1.69 19.73 -31.54
C HIS A 639 0.88 18.58 -30.92
N ARG A 640 -0.46 18.70 -30.89
CA ARG A 640 -1.34 17.69 -30.30
C ARG A 640 -1.30 16.34 -31.05
N TYR A 641 -1.14 16.34 -32.37
CA TYR A 641 -1.22 15.12 -33.19
C TYR A 641 0.12 14.69 -33.82
N GLY A 642 1.22 15.34 -33.45
CA GLY A 642 2.57 14.96 -33.88
C GLY A 642 2.81 15.14 -35.37
N TYR A 643 2.25 16.17 -35.99
CA TYR A 643 2.51 16.45 -37.41
C TYR A 643 3.90 17.07 -37.58
N PRO A 644 4.71 16.56 -38.53
CA PRO A 644 6.05 17.09 -38.76
C PRO A 644 5.99 18.58 -39.13
N THR A 645 6.93 19.35 -38.60
CA THR A 645 7.14 20.74 -39.01
C THR A 645 8.18 20.77 -40.13
N PHE A 646 8.07 21.72 -41.06
CA PHE A 646 9.01 21.87 -42.19
C PHE A 646 10.50 21.96 -41.79
N ALA A 647 10.82 22.16 -40.51
CA ALA A 647 12.18 22.09 -39.98
C ALA A 647 12.73 20.65 -39.96
N ASP A 648 11.89 19.63 -39.72
CA ASP A 648 12.31 18.23 -39.62
C ASP A 648 12.54 17.58 -41.00
N GLU A 649 11.94 18.09 -42.08
CA GLU A 649 12.13 17.56 -43.44
C GLU A 649 13.48 17.95 -44.08
N ARG A 650 14.26 18.86 -43.46
CA ARG A 650 15.64 19.16 -43.88
C ARG A 650 16.69 18.20 -43.28
N SER A 651 16.26 17.21 -42.50
CA SER A 651 17.13 16.28 -41.78
C SER A 651 17.51 15.02 -42.56
N ASP A 652 17.02 14.84 -43.80
CA ASP A 652 17.50 13.75 -44.67
C ASP A 652 18.70 14.24 -45.51
N PRO A 653 19.91 13.69 -45.31
CA PRO A 653 21.03 13.97 -46.18
C PRO A 653 20.92 13.12 -47.45
N ARG A 654 20.60 13.80 -48.56
CA ARG A 654 20.83 13.43 -49.98
C ARG A 654 20.35 12.07 -50.48
#